data_AF-A0A2V2SAR1-F1
#
_entry.id   AF-A0A2V2SAR1-F1
#
_cell.length_a   1.000
_cell.length_b   1.000
_cell.length_c   1.000
_cell.angle_alpha   90.00
_cell.angle_beta   90.00
_cell.angle_gamma   90.00
#
_symmetry.space_group_name_H-M   'P 1'
#
loop_
_entity.id
_entity.type
_entity.pdbx_description
1 polymer ?
#
loop_
_entity_poly.entity_id
_entity_poly.type
_entity_poly.pdbx_seq_one_letter_code
_entity_poly.pdbx_strand_id
1 'polypeptide(L)'
;MPKFAPVYLLFWFLPAVAAASGLSAAKEFHRNIQPVLKQYCYDCHGDGANKGNVAFDEFKSDSEVLTNRQLWSKALKMLRARLMPPAKKQQPSAAQRDQIALWIKRGVLELDPHNPDPGRVTVRRLNRIEYRNTVRDLLGVKFDAASEFPPDDTGYGFDNIGDVLTLSPMLLEKYLKAANTIISEASPERVLPKAPPEDAAGRVEYARSMLGSFASRAFRRPVDEQTLERLMSLAENVSAQAGKPFQAGLAQAMIAVLASPRFLFRQEEVEPGRGNEKYPAIDEYSLASRLAYFLWSSMPDEELLQLAGRHALRQNLSAQVNRMFRDTKSRALISNFTGQWLRGRDIEGVQIDERLVLAREEGFDPQIERDRRRAHELRDIHESERTPAEREELAQLRAKLHAHFNRPAQVEMSDDLRRAMRMETERVFGYIMREDRSLLELLDSDYTFVNARLARHYGLTNVVDDEMRLVKLPEGSRRGGVLTEGTVLVATSNPTRTSPVKRGAFILENILGTPVPPPPANIPPLEDAAKGSTNRALSLRETLALHRHKPLCSACHNRMDPLGLAFENFNALGMWRETELNQPIEAQGRLLTGEEFSNPQELKQILVKNHAEDFYRTLTEKLLTYALGRGLEDYDIETVDQIVERIEKAGGRASALLAGIIESAPFQRTRRPAS
;
A
#
# COMPACT_ATOMS: atom_id res chain seq x y z
N MET A 1 -36.11 3.21 -71.14
CA MET A 1 -34.72 3.74 -71.23
C MET A 1 -34.82 5.23 -71.58
N PRO A 2 -34.02 6.17 -71.02
CA PRO A 2 -32.88 6.04 -70.10
C PRO A 2 -32.94 6.92 -68.81
N LYS A 3 -32.08 6.53 -67.84
CA LYS A 3 -31.28 7.33 -66.88
C LYS A 3 -31.95 8.40 -65.98
N PHE A 4 -32.14 8.06 -64.70
CA PHE A 4 -31.91 8.99 -63.59
C PHE A 4 -31.07 8.29 -62.50
N ALA A 5 -29.91 8.87 -62.19
CA ALA A 5 -29.01 8.44 -61.14
C ALA A 5 -29.43 9.07 -59.80
N PRO A 6 -29.36 8.37 -58.65
CA PRO A 6 -29.39 9.02 -57.36
C PRO A 6 -27.98 9.44 -56.95
N VAL A 7 -27.84 10.71 -56.59
CA VAL A 7 -26.63 11.29 -55.99
C VAL A 7 -26.46 10.72 -54.58
N TYR A 8 -25.39 9.96 -54.37
CA TYR A 8 -24.91 9.62 -53.03
C TYR A 8 -24.12 10.82 -52.46
N LEU A 9 -24.72 11.56 -51.52
CA LEU A 9 -23.99 12.47 -50.64
C LEU A 9 -23.52 11.69 -49.42
N LEU A 10 -22.27 11.20 -49.47
CA LEU A 10 -21.52 10.79 -48.29
C LEU A 10 -21.20 12.04 -47.46
N PHE A 11 -21.92 12.25 -46.35
CA PHE A 11 -21.46 13.12 -45.28
C PHE A 11 -20.42 12.37 -44.43
N TRP A 12 -19.15 12.47 -44.80
CA TRP A 12 -18.03 12.27 -43.88
C TRP A 12 -17.91 13.52 -43.01
N PHE A 13 -18.56 13.53 -41.85
CA PHE A 13 -18.27 14.50 -40.79
C PHE A 13 -17.87 13.73 -39.54
N LEU A 14 -16.55 13.64 -39.31
CA LEU A 14 -15.86 13.60 -38.01
C LEU A 14 -14.36 13.31 -38.28
N PRO A 15 -13.50 14.36 -38.24
CA PRO A 15 -12.56 14.47 -37.12
C PRO A 15 -12.24 15.93 -36.69
N ALA A 16 -13.14 16.89 -36.93
CA ALA A 16 -12.82 18.32 -36.71
C ALA A 16 -12.63 18.73 -35.24
N VAL A 17 -13.24 18.03 -34.28
CA VAL A 17 -13.23 18.43 -32.86
C VAL A 17 -11.90 18.11 -32.16
N ALA A 18 -11.28 16.95 -32.46
CA ALA A 18 -9.99 16.56 -31.88
C ALA A 18 -8.80 17.35 -32.46
N ALA A 19 -8.89 17.73 -33.74
CA ALA A 19 -7.89 18.61 -34.36
C ALA A 19 -7.92 20.02 -33.73
N ALA A 20 -9.11 20.56 -33.44
CA ALA A 20 -9.27 21.88 -32.83
C ALA A 20 -8.73 21.96 -31.39
N SER A 21 -8.88 20.90 -30.58
CA SER A 21 -8.33 20.85 -29.22
C SER A 21 -6.80 20.77 -29.21
N GLY A 22 -6.20 19.95 -30.08
CA GLY A 22 -4.75 19.83 -30.22
C GLY A 22 -4.08 21.13 -30.69
N LEU A 23 -4.65 21.79 -31.70
CA LEU A 23 -4.17 23.10 -32.17
C LEU A 23 -4.24 24.19 -31.09
N SER A 24 -5.29 24.17 -30.24
CA SER A 24 -5.40 25.08 -29.10
C SER A 24 -4.35 24.78 -28.02
N ALA A 25 -4.09 23.51 -27.71
CA ALA A 25 -3.12 23.11 -26.70
C ALA A 25 -1.67 23.44 -27.10
N ALA A 26 -1.32 23.28 -28.38
CA ALA A 26 -0.02 23.68 -28.92
C ALA A 26 0.19 25.19 -28.87
N LYS A 27 -0.83 25.97 -29.25
CA LYS A 27 -0.78 27.44 -29.16
C LYS A 27 -0.61 27.91 -27.70
N GLU A 28 -1.31 27.28 -26.77
CA GLU A 28 -1.17 27.54 -25.33
C GLU A 28 0.24 27.18 -24.83
N PHE A 29 0.81 26.06 -25.30
CA PHE A 29 2.18 25.67 -24.97
C PHE A 29 3.17 26.78 -25.34
N HIS A 30 3.18 27.22 -26.60
CA HIS A 30 4.14 28.23 -27.06
C HIS A 30 3.94 29.60 -26.41
N ARG A 31 2.69 30.00 -26.18
CA ARG A 31 2.38 31.34 -25.64
C ARG A 31 2.69 31.43 -24.15
N ASN A 32 2.36 30.39 -23.39
CA ASN A 32 2.20 30.50 -21.95
C ASN A 32 3.04 29.48 -21.16
N ILE A 33 3.33 28.29 -21.70
CA ILE A 33 4.07 27.25 -20.99
C ILE A 33 5.56 27.31 -21.29
N GLN A 34 5.92 27.37 -22.57
CA GLN A 34 7.30 27.40 -23.03
C GLN A 34 8.11 28.57 -22.45
N PRO A 35 7.58 29.80 -22.31
CA PRO A 35 8.32 30.89 -21.66
C PRO A 35 8.68 30.59 -20.20
N VAL A 36 7.76 29.93 -19.47
CA VAL A 36 8.00 29.51 -18.08
C VAL A 36 9.07 28.41 -18.04
N LEU A 37 8.99 27.41 -18.94
CA LEU A 37 10.02 26.37 -19.05
C LEU A 37 11.40 26.97 -19.40
N LYS A 38 11.46 27.95 -20.30
CA LYS A 38 12.71 28.66 -20.64
C LYS A 38 13.31 29.37 -19.43
N GLN A 39 12.47 30.04 -18.65
CA GLN A 39 12.93 30.79 -17.48
C GLN A 39 13.45 29.88 -16.35
N TYR A 40 12.80 28.75 -16.11
CA TYR A 40 13.04 27.97 -14.89
C TYR A 40 13.68 26.58 -15.13
N CYS A 41 13.55 26.02 -16.33
CA CYS A 41 13.90 24.62 -16.62
C CYS A 41 15.03 24.45 -17.65
N TYR A 42 15.17 25.36 -18.63
CA TYR A 42 16.08 25.18 -19.77
C TYR A 42 17.56 25.13 -19.37
N ASP A 43 17.95 25.82 -18.28
CA ASP A 43 19.26 25.68 -17.63
C ASP A 43 19.75 24.22 -17.45
N CYS A 44 18.83 23.25 -17.34
CA CYS A 44 19.13 21.84 -17.14
C CYS A 44 18.45 20.89 -18.14
N HIS A 45 17.38 21.35 -18.79
CA HIS A 45 16.52 20.56 -19.67
C HIS A 45 16.33 21.28 -21.02
N GLY A 46 17.34 21.97 -21.50
CA GLY A 46 17.38 22.62 -22.81
C GLY A 46 18.74 23.31 -23.05
N ASP A 47 18.86 24.02 -24.17
CA ASP A 47 20.05 24.80 -24.54
C ASP A 47 21.35 23.96 -24.54
N GLY A 48 21.23 22.70 -24.98
CA GLY A 48 22.32 21.71 -25.00
C GLY A 48 22.49 20.90 -23.71
N ALA A 49 21.70 21.15 -22.68
CA ALA A 49 21.62 20.33 -21.46
C ALA A 49 20.41 19.38 -21.48
N ASN A 50 20.61 18.14 -21.02
CA ASN A 50 19.59 17.08 -21.05
C ASN A 50 19.54 16.27 -19.74
N LYS A 51 19.60 16.93 -18.58
CA LYS A 51 19.65 16.24 -17.29
C LYS A 51 18.46 15.30 -17.13
N GLY A 52 18.73 14.09 -16.63
CA GLY A 52 17.69 13.06 -16.48
C GLY A 52 17.13 12.55 -17.82
N ASN A 53 17.85 12.74 -18.93
CA ASN A 53 17.44 12.41 -20.30
C ASN A 53 16.17 13.16 -20.74
N VAL A 54 16.06 14.43 -20.34
CA VAL A 54 14.94 15.31 -20.69
C VAL A 54 15.49 16.62 -21.22
N ALA A 55 15.11 16.97 -22.45
CA ALA A 55 15.36 18.25 -23.10
C ALA A 55 14.08 18.74 -23.79
N PHE A 56 13.56 19.89 -23.37
CA PHE A 56 12.26 20.43 -23.81
C PHE A 56 12.33 21.19 -25.15
N ASP A 57 13.53 21.41 -25.67
CA ASP A 57 13.82 22.07 -26.95
C ASP A 57 14.15 21.09 -28.07
N GLU A 58 14.23 19.78 -27.78
CA GLU A 58 14.49 18.73 -28.79
C GLU A 58 13.23 18.21 -29.50
N PHE A 59 12.03 18.65 -29.10
CA PHE A 59 10.79 18.27 -29.79
C PHE A 59 10.77 18.79 -31.23
N LYS A 60 10.50 17.92 -32.20
CA LYS A 60 10.52 18.24 -33.64
C LYS A 60 9.22 18.82 -34.16
N SER A 61 8.13 18.71 -33.39
CA SER A 61 6.81 19.22 -33.76
C SER A 61 5.89 19.37 -32.55
N ASP A 62 4.83 20.18 -32.70
CA ASP A 62 3.74 20.32 -31.71
C ASP A 62 3.09 18.96 -31.37
N SER A 63 3.00 18.07 -32.35
CA SER A 63 2.48 16.72 -32.13
C SER A 63 3.36 15.92 -31.17
N GLU A 64 4.68 16.03 -31.26
CA GLU A 64 5.61 15.35 -30.35
C GLU A 64 5.50 15.89 -28.92
N VAL A 65 5.31 17.22 -28.78
CA VAL A 65 5.03 17.86 -27.48
C VAL A 65 3.76 17.27 -26.87
N LEU A 66 2.66 17.21 -27.62
CA LEU A 66 1.35 16.83 -27.09
C LEU A 66 1.18 15.32 -26.87
N THR A 67 1.91 14.48 -27.61
CA THR A 67 1.75 13.01 -27.53
C THR A 67 2.67 12.34 -26.53
N ASN A 68 3.68 13.03 -25.99
CA ASN A 68 4.61 12.46 -25.01
C ASN A 68 4.01 12.40 -23.58
N ARG A 69 2.92 11.64 -23.40
CA ARG A 69 2.19 11.50 -22.13
C ARG A 69 3.08 11.06 -20.97
N GLN A 70 4.03 10.16 -21.23
CA GLN A 70 4.92 9.63 -20.19
C GLN A 70 5.85 10.70 -19.63
N LEU A 71 6.45 11.54 -20.49
CA LEU A 71 7.28 12.65 -20.06
C LEU A 71 6.48 13.64 -19.22
N TRP A 72 5.32 14.08 -19.72
CA TRP A 72 4.53 15.09 -19.05
C TRP A 72 3.89 14.61 -17.74
N SER A 73 3.51 13.34 -17.64
CA SER A 73 3.08 12.74 -16.37
C SER A 73 4.20 12.75 -15.33
N LYS A 74 5.44 12.42 -15.73
CA LYS A 74 6.63 12.53 -14.86
C LYS A 74 6.92 13.99 -14.47
N ALA A 75 6.87 14.91 -15.42
CA ALA A 75 7.09 16.35 -15.18
C ALA A 75 6.06 16.91 -14.19
N LEU A 76 4.78 16.55 -14.36
CA LEU A 76 3.70 16.93 -13.45
C LEU A 76 3.98 16.43 -12.02
N LYS A 77 4.41 15.17 -11.86
CA LYS A 77 4.75 14.61 -10.55
C LYS A 77 5.91 15.37 -9.88
N MET A 78 6.96 15.69 -10.64
CA MET A 78 8.13 16.43 -10.11
C MET A 78 7.81 17.88 -9.76
N LEU A 79 6.97 18.55 -10.57
CA LEU A 79 6.53 19.93 -10.36
C LEU A 79 5.65 20.05 -9.12
N ARG A 80 4.71 19.11 -8.95
CA ARG A 80 3.83 19.04 -7.77
C ARG A 80 4.61 18.84 -6.48
N ALA A 81 5.56 17.90 -6.49
CA ALA A 81 6.43 17.63 -5.35
C ALA A 81 7.48 18.73 -5.08
N ARG A 82 7.46 19.85 -5.83
CA ARG A 82 8.39 20.99 -5.71
C ARG A 82 9.87 20.58 -5.77
N LEU A 83 10.16 19.51 -6.50
CA LEU A 83 11.52 19.01 -6.71
C LEU A 83 12.18 19.61 -7.95
N MET A 84 11.36 20.11 -8.87
CA MET A 84 11.80 20.75 -10.09
C MET A 84 11.17 22.14 -10.20
N PRO A 85 11.99 23.18 -10.45
CA PRO A 85 13.46 23.16 -10.49
C PRO A 85 14.11 22.78 -9.14
N PRO A 86 15.39 22.37 -9.10
CA PRO A 86 16.05 22.05 -7.84
C PRO A 86 16.06 23.22 -6.85
N ALA A 87 16.07 22.95 -5.55
CA ALA A 87 16.00 23.92 -4.44
C ALA A 87 16.88 25.18 -4.59
N LYS A 88 18.09 25.03 -5.14
CA LYS A 88 19.08 26.11 -5.29
C LYS A 88 18.83 26.99 -6.53
N LYS A 89 17.86 26.66 -7.35
CA LYS A 89 17.48 27.39 -8.58
C LYS A 89 16.23 28.21 -8.34
N GLN A 90 16.04 29.22 -9.19
CA GLN A 90 14.83 30.03 -9.17
C GLN A 90 13.59 29.15 -9.33
N GLN A 91 12.62 29.32 -8.44
CA GLN A 91 11.38 28.54 -8.46
C GLN A 91 10.28 29.29 -9.20
N PRO A 92 9.41 28.60 -9.96
CA PRO A 92 8.18 29.19 -10.47
C PRO A 92 7.25 29.56 -9.30
N SER A 93 6.41 30.57 -9.51
CA SER A 93 5.31 30.89 -8.58
C SER A 93 4.27 29.74 -8.53
N ALA A 94 3.41 29.74 -7.50
CA ALA A 94 2.31 28.78 -7.41
C ALA A 94 1.41 28.83 -8.66
N ALA A 95 1.01 30.04 -9.08
CA ALA A 95 0.19 30.23 -10.27
C ALA A 95 0.84 29.69 -11.56
N GLN A 96 2.15 29.86 -11.73
CA GLN A 96 2.88 29.30 -12.88
C GLN A 96 2.93 27.77 -12.82
N ARG A 97 3.11 27.17 -11.63
CA ARG A 97 3.04 25.71 -11.47
C ARG A 97 1.66 25.18 -11.82
N ASP A 98 0.62 25.83 -11.34
CA ASP A 98 -0.78 25.45 -11.61
C ASP A 98 -1.11 25.58 -13.09
N GLN A 99 -0.59 26.61 -13.76
CA GLN A 99 -0.74 26.80 -15.20
C GLN A 99 -0.09 25.66 -16.00
N ILE A 100 1.15 25.28 -15.68
CA ILE A 100 1.81 24.12 -16.31
C ILE A 100 1.02 22.84 -16.02
N ALA A 101 0.62 22.63 -14.77
CA ALA A 101 -0.11 21.44 -14.37
C ALA A 101 -1.46 21.32 -15.10
N LEU A 102 -2.21 22.41 -15.22
CA LEU A 102 -3.48 22.46 -15.92
C LEU A 102 -3.31 22.18 -17.41
N TRP A 103 -2.29 22.77 -18.04
CA TRP A 103 -1.98 22.50 -19.45
C TRP A 103 -1.61 21.03 -19.68
N ILE A 104 -0.79 20.43 -18.82
CA ILE A 104 -0.48 18.98 -18.90
C ILE A 104 -1.77 18.16 -18.80
N LYS A 105 -2.60 18.42 -17.79
CA LYS A 105 -3.83 17.64 -17.55
C LYS A 105 -4.83 17.76 -18.69
N ARG A 106 -5.04 18.96 -19.25
CA ARG A 106 -6.10 19.22 -20.24
C ARG A 106 -5.62 19.10 -21.68
N GLY A 107 -4.40 19.57 -21.97
CA GLY A 107 -3.84 19.63 -23.31
C GLY A 107 -3.07 18.38 -23.75
N VAL A 108 -2.39 17.70 -22.82
CA VAL A 108 -1.58 16.50 -23.13
C VAL A 108 -2.30 15.21 -22.70
N LEU A 109 -2.79 15.17 -21.46
CA LEU A 109 -3.41 13.97 -20.91
C LEU A 109 -4.91 13.87 -21.23
N GLU A 110 -5.51 14.97 -21.70
CA GLU A 110 -6.92 15.09 -22.09
C GLU A 110 -7.89 14.63 -20.97
N LEU A 111 -7.54 14.93 -19.72
CA LEU A 111 -8.34 14.56 -18.55
C LEU A 111 -9.58 15.45 -18.46
N ASP A 112 -10.75 14.84 -18.45
CA ASP A 112 -12.04 15.53 -18.28
C ASP A 112 -12.44 15.53 -16.79
N PRO A 113 -12.48 16.69 -16.11
CA PRO A 113 -12.90 16.78 -14.71
C PRO A 113 -14.37 16.44 -14.49
N HIS A 114 -15.22 16.63 -15.50
CA HIS A 114 -16.67 16.42 -15.38
C HIS A 114 -17.09 14.99 -15.72
N ASN A 115 -16.23 14.26 -16.43
CA ASN A 115 -16.42 12.85 -16.73
C ASN A 115 -15.09 12.08 -16.56
N PRO A 116 -14.57 11.95 -15.33
CA PRO A 116 -13.29 11.30 -15.08
C PRO A 116 -13.28 9.87 -15.59
N ASP A 117 -12.15 9.46 -16.13
CA ASP A 117 -11.97 8.12 -16.65
C ASP A 117 -11.82 7.11 -15.49
N PRO A 118 -12.62 6.03 -15.43
CA PRO A 118 -12.56 5.04 -14.36
C PRO A 118 -11.34 4.13 -14.42
N GLY A 119 -10.58 4.17 -15.52
CA GLY A 119 -9.39 3.38 -15.75
C GLY A 119 -9.65 1.96 -16.25
N ARG A 120 -8.56 1.20 -16.36
CA ARG A 120 -8.61 -0.18 -16.88
C ARG A 120 -9.33 -1.13 -15.92
N VAL A 121 -9.95 -2.15 -16.50
CA VAL A 121 -10.56 -3.27 -15.75
C VAL A 121 -9.52 -4.37 -15.62
N THR A 122 -9.26 -4.80 -14.38
CA THR A 122 -8.35 -5.92 -14.11
C THR A 122 -9.15 -7.10 -13.56
N VAL A 123 -9.01 -8.27 -14.18
CA VAL A 123 -9.57 -9.51 -13.65
C VAL A 123 -8.84 -9.85 -12.34
N ARG A 124 -9.57 -9.87 -11.23
CA ARG A 124 -8.98 -10.04 -9.90
C ARG A 124 -9.49 -11.32 -9.24
N ARG A 125 -8.58 -12.27 -9.00
CA ARG A 125 -8.87 -13.38 -8.10
C ARG A 125 -8.87 -12.93 -6.64
N LEU A 126 -9.57 -13.66 -5.80
CA LEU A 126 -9.47 -13.51 -4.35
C LEU A 126 -8.04 -13.85 -3.92
N ASN A 127 -7.40 -12.94 -3.18
CA ASN A 127 -6.15 -13.27 -2.50
C ASN A 127 -6.42 -14.23 -1.32
N ARG A 128 -5.38 -14.77 -0.68
CA ARG A 128 -5.50 -15.74 0.42
C ARG A 128 -6.41 -15.25 1.56
N ILE A 129 -6.30 -13.97 1.92
CA ILE A 129 -7.08 -13.37 3.01
C ILE A 129 -8.55 -13.26 2.61
N GLU A 130 -8.82 -12.75 1.40
CA GLU A 130 -10.16 -12.61 0.85
C GLU A 130 -10.85 -13.98 0.66
N TYR A 131 -10.12 -14.98 0.17
CA TYR A 131 -10.62 -16.35 0.00
C TYR A 131 -11.01 -16.94 1.36
N ARG A 132 -10.09 -16.90 2.35
CA ARG A 132 -10.35 -17.38 3.71
C ARG A 132 -11.58 -16.71 4.33
N ASN A 133 -11.66 -15.39 4.24
CA ASN A 133 -12.77 -14.63 4.82
C ASN A 133 -14.09 -14.95 4.11
N THR A 134 -14.06 -15.05 2.78
CA THR A 134 -15.24 -15.41 1.97
C THR A 134 -15.74 -16.81 2.33
N VAL A 135 -14.85 -17.80 2.45
CA VAL A 135 -15.20 -19.17 2.86
C VAL A 135 -15.80 -19.18 4.27
N ARG A 136 -15.20 -18.45 5.21
CA ARG A 136 -15.74 -18.32 6.58
C ARG A 136 -17.14 -17.70 6.58
N ASP A 137 -17.37 -16.64 5.82
CA ASP A 137 -18.66 -15.96 5.82
C ASP A 137 -19.73 -16.76 5.04
N LEU A 138 -19.33 -17.49 4.01
CA LEU A 138 -20.21 -18.36 3.22
C LEU A 138 -20.63 -19.62 3.98
N LEU A 139 -19.67 -20.33 4.58
CA LEU A 139 -19.83 -21.69 5.11
C LEU A 139 -19.52 -21.84 6.61
N GLY A 140 -18.98 -20.81 7.27
CA GLY A 140 -18.59 -20.88 8.69
C GLY A 140 -17.24 -21.58 8.93
N VAL A 141 -16.55 -22.01 7.87
CA VAL A 141 -15.30 -22.78 7.96
C VAL A 141 -14.09 -21.86 8.14
N LYS A 142 -13.26 -22.15 9.13
CA LYS A 142 -11.99 -21.43 9.38
C LYS A 142 -10.85 -22.10 8.60
N PHE A 143 -10.84 -21.89 7.29
CA PHE A 143 -9.84 -22.49 6.40
C PHE A 143 -8.47 -21.78 6.51
N ASP A 144 -7.38 -22.53 6.69
CA ASP A 144 -6.03 -21.97 6.74
C ASP A 144 -5.41 -21.81 5.34
N ALA A 145 -5.85 -20.77 4.63
CA ALA A 145 -5.34 -20.44 3.30
C ALA A 145 -3.82 -20.12 3.27
N ALA A 146 -3.22 -19.74 4.39
CA ALA A 146 -1.81 -19.36 4.44
C ALA A 146 -0.88 -20.58 4.31
N SER A 147 -1.28 -21.70 4.90
CA SER A 147 -0.59 -23.00 4.82
C SER A 147 -0.90 -23.75 3.52
N GLU A 148 -2.12 -23.60 3.00
CA GLU A 148 -2.58 -24.40 1.85
C GLU A 148 -2.20 -23.82 0.49
N PHE A 149 -2.10 -22.49 0.34
CA PHE A 149 -1.76 -21.84 -0.93
C PHE A 149 -0.31 -21.34 -0.93
N PRO A 150 0.31 -20.99 -2.08
CA PRO A 150 1.56 -20.23 -2.14
C PRO A 150 1.32 -18.73 -1.87
N PRO A 151 2.31 -17.96 -1.38
CA PRO A 151 2.16 -16.52 -1.11
C PRO A 151 1.63 -15.76 -2.33
N ASP A 152 0.76 -14.80 -2.08
CA ASP A 152 0.32 -13.89 -3.13
C ASP A 152 1.43 -12.90 -3.46
N ASP A 153 1.66 -12.67 -4.74
CA ASP A 153 2.59 -11.63 -5.19
C ASP A 153 2.08 -10.25 -4.80
N THR A 154 3.02 -9.33 -4.56
CA THR A 154 2.69 -7.94 -4.21
C THR A 154 2.94 -7.02 -5.40
N GLY A 155 1.97 -6.16 -5.68
CA GLY A 155 2.06 -5.10 -6.69
C GLY A 155 1.79 -3.76 -6.04
N TYR A 156 2.52 -2.71 -6.40
CA TYR A 156 2.31 -1.35 -5.85
C TYR A 156 2.27 -1.28 -4.30
N GLY A 157 2.84 -2.27 -3.61
CA GLY A 157 2.84 -2.39 -2.15
C GLY A 157 1.68 -3.19 -1.56
N PHE A 158 0.81 -3.83 -2.35
CA PHE A 158 -0.34 -4.60 -1.86
C PHE A 158 -0.46 -5.99 -2.50
N ASP A 159 -0.96 -6.94 -1.73
CA ASP A 159 -1.21 -8.35 -2.07
C ASP A 159 -2.60 -8.62 -2.67
N ASN A 160 -3.38 -7.56 -2.91
CA ASN A 160 -4.72 -7.62 -3.46
C ASN A 160 -4.79 -7.03 -4.88
N ILE A 161 -3.64 -6.92 -5.55
CA ILE A 161 -3.51 -6.34 -6.89
C ILE A 161 -3.73 -7.39 -7.97
N GLY A 162 -4.79 -7.23 -8.76
CA GLY A 162 -5.15 -8.17 -9.82
C GLY A 162 -4.06 -8.35 -10.90
N ASP A 163 -3.24 -7.31 -11.14
CA ASP A 163 -2.20 -7.34 -12.17
C ASP A 163 -1.09 -8.37 -11.89
N VAL A 164 -0.91 -8.77 -10.63
CA VAL A 164 0.12 -9.73 -10.21
C VAL A 164 -0.46 -11.03 -9.63
N LEU A 165 -1.78 -11.10 -9.42
CA LEU A 165 -2.46 -12.30 -8.90
C LEU A 165 -2.73 -13.33 -10.01
N THR A 166 -1.66 -13.85 -10.59
CA THR A 166 -1.73 -14.91 -11.61
C THR A 166 -2.24 -16.23 -11.02
N LEU A 167 -2.80 -17.09 -11.88
CA LEU A 167 -3.29 -18.42 -11.51
C LEU A 167 -2.43 -19.49 -12.20
N SER A 168 -1.52 -20.10 -11.44
CA SER A 168 -0.72 -21.23 -11.93
C SER A 168 -1.53 -22.54 -11.92
N PRO A 169 -1.17 -23.55 -12.74
CA PRO A 169 -1.81 -24.86 -12.70
C PRO A 169 -1.79 -25.50 -11.30
N MET A 170 -0.66 -25.39 -10.58
CA MET A 170 -0.53 -25.86 -9.20
C MET A 170 -1.53 -25.17 -8.25
N LEU A 171 -1.73 -23.86 -8.40
CA LEU A 171 -2.69 -23.13 -7.57
C LEU A 171 -4.13 -23.55 -7.88
N LEU A 172 -4.46 -23.80 -9.14
CA LEU A 172 -5.77 -24.33 -9.53
C LEU A 172 -6.05 -25.71 -8.91
N GLU A 173 -5.07 -26.62 -8.92
CA GLU A 173 -5.16 -27.92 -8.25
C GLU A 173 -5.38 -27.77 -6.74
N LYS A 174 -4.68 -26.83 -6.10
CA LYS A 174 -4.87 -26.50 -4.69
C LYS A 174 -6.26 -25.96 -4.39
N TYR A 175 -6.85 -25.13 -5.26
CA TYR A 175 -8.24 -24.68 -5.09
C TYR A 175 -9.25 -25.83 -5.20
N LEU A 176 -9.05 -26.76 -6.14
CA LEU A 176 -9.89 -27.95 -6.28
C LEU A 176 -9.82 -28.83 -5.03
N LYS A 177 -8.61 -29.05 -4.48
CA LYS A 177 -8.43 -29.78 -3.22
C LYS A 177 -9.07 -29.04 -2.05
N ALA A 178 -8.85 -27.73 -1.95
CA ALA A 178 -9.42 -26.89 -0.89
C ALA A 178 -10.94 -26.93 -0.88
N ALA A 179 -11.60 -26.88 -2.05
CA ALA A 179 -13.05 -26.97 -2.15
C ALA A 179 -13.60 -28.27 -1.52
N ASN A 180 -12.93 -29.41 -1.74
CA ASN A 180 -13.30 -30.68 -1.11
C ASN A 180 -13.15 -30.63 0.41
N THR A 181 -12.01 -30.14 0.90
CA THR A 181 -11.73 -30.01 2.35
C THR A 181 -12.76 -29.10 3.02
N ILE A 182 -13.02 -27.92 2.44
CA ILE A 182 -13.93 -26.92 2.98
C ILE A 182 -15.34 -27.48 3.12
N ILE A 183 -15.86 -28.18 2.09
CA ILE A 183 -17.21 -28.76 2.16
C ILE A 183 -17.28 -29.92 3.16
N SER A 184 -16.19 -30.67 3.32
CA SER A 184 -16.12 -31.77 4.31
C SER A 184 -16.08 -31.27 5.76
N GLU A 185 -15.46 -30.10 6.00
CA GLU A 185 -15.39 -29.47 7.34
C GLU A 185 -16.62 -28.62 7.68
N ALA A 186 -17.41 -28.24 6.67
CA ALA A 186 -18.58 -27.41 6.89
C ALA A 186 -19.65 -28.14 7.70
N SER A 187 -20.22 -27.46 8.70
CA SER A 187 -21.28 -28.05 9.52
C SER A 187 -22.48 -28.45 8.65
N PRO A 188 -23.06 -29.66 8.84
CA PRO A 188 -24.26 -30.07 8.14
C PRO A 188 -25.40 -29.07 8.24
N GLU A 189 -25.55 -28.34 9.35
CA GLU A 189 -26.60 -27.33 9.53
C GLU A 189 -26.37 -26.06 8.71
N ARG A 190 -25.10 -25.73 8.39
CA ARG A 190 -24.75 -24.59 7.52
C ARG A 190 -24.85 -24.95 6.04
N VAL A 191 -24.58 -26.21 5.71
CA VAL A 191 -24.66 -26.75 4.35
C VAL A 191 -26.10 -27.15 4.00
N LEU A 192 -26.86 -27.64 4.99
CA LEU A 192 -28.23 -28.18 4.92
C LEU A 192 -29.04 -27.70 6.14
N PRO A 193 -29.51 -26.44 6.15
CA PRO A 193 -30.22 -25.86 7.30
C PRO A 193 -31.59 -26.49 7.58
N LYS A 194 -32.12 -27.28 6.64
CA LYS A 194 -33.37 -28.04 6.78
C LYS A 194 -33.14 -29.49 6.34
N ALA A 195 -33.78 -30.45 6.99
CA ALA A 195 -33.73 -31.84 6.54
C ALA A 195 -34.31 -31.96 5.12
N PRO A 196 -33.68 -32.73 4.21
CA PRO A 196 -34.21 -32.94 2.88
C PRO A 196 -35.52 -33.74 2.94
N PRO A 197 -36.52 -33.43 2.09
CA PRO A 197 -37.75 -34.22 2.00
C PRO A 197 -37.49 -35.69 1.68
N GLU A 198 -38.39 -36.57 2.11
CA GLU A 198 -38.26 -38.00 1.82
C GLU A 198 -38.59 -38.33 0.37
N ASP A 199 -39.57 -37.63 -0.22
CA ASP A 199 -40.05 -37.85 -1.58
C ASP A 199 -39.13 -37.22 -2.65
N ALA A 200 -39.12 -37.83 -3.84
CA ALA A 200 -38.20 -37.44 -4.91
C ALA A 200 -38.46 -36.03 -5.44
N ALA A 201 -39.73 -35.62 -5.60
CA ALA A 201 -40.07 -34.29 -6.11
C ALA A 201 -39.67 -33.19 -5.11
N GLY A 202 -39.92 -33.42 -3.81
CA GLY A 202 -39.50 -32.54 -2.73
C GLY A 202 -37.98 -32.39 -2.65
N ARG A 203 -37.21 -33.47 -2.91
CA ARG A 203 -35.74 -33.39 -2.96
C ARG A 203 -35.23 -32.54 -4.12
N VAL A 204 -35.87 -32.59 -5.29
CA VAL A 204 -35.48 -31.76 -6.45
C VAL A 204 -35.72 -30.29 -6.14
N GLU A 205 -36.88 -29.92 -5.59
CA GLU A 205 -37.18 -28.53 -5.22
C GLU A 205 -36.25 -28.03 -4.11
N TYR A 206 -36.02 -28.87 -3.10
CA TYR A 206 -35.06 -28.59 -2.03
C TYR A 206 -33.65 -28.34 -2.57
N ALA A 207 -33.14 -29.22 -3.44
CA ALA A 207 -31.83 -29.09 -4.06
C ALA A 207 -31.72 -27.80 -4.88
N ARG A 208 -32.74 -27.49 -5.67
CA ARG A 208 -32.79 -26.29 -6.52
C ARG A 208 -32.71 -25.02 -5.68
N SER A 209 -33.53 -24.93 -4.63
CA SER A 209 -33.52 -23.80 -3.69
C SER A 209 -32.16 -23.64 -3.00
N MET A 210 -31.61 -24.74 -2.49
CA MET A 210 -30.34 -24.75 -1.75
C MET A 210 -29.15 -24.39 -2.64
N LEU A 211 -29.01 -25.03 -3.80
CA LEU A 211 -27.93 -24.75 -4.74
C LEU A 211 -28.07 -23.36 -5.35
N GLY A 212 -29.30 -22.91 -5.62
CA GLY A 212 -29.56 -21.55 -6.10
C GLY A 212 -29.10 -20.48 -5.10
N SER A 213 -29.50 -20.63 -3.83
CA SER A 213 -29.09 -19.73 -2.75
C SER A 213 -27.57 -19.76 -2.52
N PHE A 214 -26.98 -20.96 -2.45
CA PHE A 214 -25.54 -21.13 -2.24
C PHE A 214 -24.73 -20.54 -3.39
N ALA A 215 -25.05 -20.89 -4.64
CA ALA A 215 -24.36 -20.39 -5.82
C ALA A 215 -24.51 -18.87 -5.96
N SER A 216 -25.70 -18.32 -5.67
CA SER A 216 -25.91 -16.87 -5.76
C SER A 216 -25.06 -16.10 -4.74
N ARG A 217 -24.97 -16.62 -3.51
CA ARG A 217 -24.10 -16.06 -2.47
C ARG A 217 -22.62 -16.21 -2.84
N ALA A 218 -22.19 -17.40 -3.28
CA ALA A 218 -20.81 -17.68 -3.66
C ALA A 218 -20.33 -16.83 -4.86
N PHE A 219 -21.18 -16.67 -5.88
CA PHE A 219 -20.91 -15.85 -7.05
C PHE A 219 -21.22 -14.37 -6.84
N ARG A 220 -21.81 -14.02 -5.68
CA ARG A 220 -22.13 -12.65 -5.24
C ARG A 220 -23.14 -11.93 -6.15
N ARG A 221 -23.97 -12.71 -6.84
CA ARG A 221 -25.03 -12.26 -7.74
C ARG A 221 -26.02 -13.41 -8.01
N PRO A 222 -27.23 -13.15 -8.50
CA PRO A 222 -28.18 -14.20 -8.88
C PRO A 222 -27.55 -15.19 -9.87
N VAL A 223 -27.69 -16.48 -9.58
CA VAL A 223 -27.30 -17.53 -10.52
C VAL A 223 -28.34 -17.64 -11.63
N ASP A 224 -27.87 -17.74 -12.88
CA ASP A 224 -28.74 -17.97 -14.04
C ASP A 224 -29.25 -19.42 -14.09
N GLU A 225 -30.43 -19.63 -14.68
CA GLU A 225 -31.08 -20.95 -14.77
C GLU A 225 -30.21 -22.00 -15.46
N GLN A 226 -29.43 -21.61 -16.48
CA GLN A 226 -28.55 -22.55 -17.17
C GLN A 226 -27.46 -23.08 -16.23
N THR A 227 -26.85 -22.20 -15.44
CA THR A 227 -25.84 -22.58 -14.45
C THR A 227 -26.47 -23.43 -13.34
N LEU A 228 -27.66 -23.06 -12.86
CA LEU A 228 -28.37 -23.83 -11.84
C LEU A 228 -28.71 -25.24 -12.33
N GLU A 229 -29.20 -25.39 -13.55
CA GLU A 229 -29.54 -26.69 -14.13
C GLU A 229 -28.31 -27.60 -14.27
N ARG A 230 -27.14 -27.04 -14.63
CA ARG A 230 -25.87 -27.79 -14.64
C ARG A 230 -25.47 -28.29 -13.25
N LEU A 231 -25.67 -27.48 -12.21
CA LEU A 231 -25.40 -27.86 -10.82
C LEU A 231 -26.38 -28.94 -10.35
N MET A 232 -27.65 -28.82 -10.70
CA MET A 232 -28.68 -29.83 -10.43
C MET A 232 -28.34 -31.17 -11.08
N SER A 233 -28.01 -31.16 -12.38
CA SER A 233 -27.57 -32.36 -13.11
C SER A 233 -26.35 -33.02 -12.47
N LEU A 234 -25.38 -32.23 -12.00
CA LEU A 234 -24.21 -32.77 -11.29
C LEU A 234 -24.60 -33.44 -9.97
N ALA A 235 -25.46 -32.80 -9.18
CA ALA A 235 -25.94 -33.36 -7.93
C ALA A 235 -26.74 -34.66 -8.14
N GLU A 236 -27.60 -34.70 -9.15
CA GLU A 236 -28.39 -35.88 -9.51
C GLU A 236 -27.50 -37.04 -9.96
N ASN A 237 -26.52 -36.78 -10.85
CA ASN A 237 -25.60 -37.80 -11.35
C ASN A 237 -24.80 -38.47 -10.23
N VAL A 238 -24.36 -37.72 -9.22
CA VAL A 238 -23.66 -38.29 -8.06
C VAL A 238 -24.63 -39.03 -7.13
N SER A 239 -25.82 -38.49 -6.90
CA SER A 239 -26.84 -39.15 -6.05
C SER A 239 -27.33 -40.46 -6.65
N ALA A 240 -27.29 -40.62 -7.97
CA ALA A 240 -27.68 -41.83 -8.68
C ALA A 240 -26.65 -42.97 -8.55
N GLN A 241 -25.43 -42.69 -8.08
CA GLN A 241 -24.40 -43.71 -7.90
C GLN A 241 -24.71 -44.62 -6.71
N ALA A 242 -24.47 -45.92 -6.88
CA ALA A 242 -24.74 -46.91 -5.84
C ALA A 242 -24.02 -46.57 -4.51
N GLY A 243 -24.78 -46.51 -3.42
CA GLY A 243 -24.26 -46.27 -2.07
C GLY A 243 -23.95 -44.80 -1.73
N LYS A 244 -24.24 -43.84 -2.61
CA LYS A 244 -24.08 -42.41 -2.31
C LYS A 244 -25.38 -41.82 -1.75
N PRO A 245 -25.34 -41.11 -0.60
CA PRO A 245 -26.52 -40.41 -0.09
C PRO A 245 -26.81 -39.15 -0.92
N PHE A 246 -28.06 -38.68 -0.89
CA PHE A 246 -28.49 -37.45 -1.57
C PHE A 246 -27.60 -36.23 -1.25
N GLN A 247 -27.17 -36.13 0.00
CA GLN A 247 -26.28 -35.08 0.49
C GLN A 247 -24.92 -35.09 -0.22
N ALA A 248 -24.43 -36.25 -0.67
CA ALA A 248 -23.18 -36.34 -1.41
C ALA A 248 -23.29 -35.67 -2.79
N GLY A 249 -24.46 -35.72 -3.42
CA GLY A 249 -24.71 -35.00 -4.67
C GLY A 249 -24.69 -33.49 -4.48
N LEU A 250 -25.36 -32.98 -3.44
CA LEU A 250 -25.33 -31.55 -3.10
C LEU A 250 -23.92 -31.07 -2.79
N ALA A 251 -23.17 -31.85 -1.99
CA ALA A 251 -21.77 -31.56 -1.67
C ALA A 251 -20.92 -31.46 -2.95
N GLN A 252 -21.09 -32.37 -3.92
CA GLN A 252 -20.36 -32.32 -5.18
C GLN A 252 -20.66 -31.04 -5.98
N ALA A 253 -21.94 -30.63 -6.06
CA ALA A 253 -22.32 -29.40 -6.74
C ALA A 253 -21.73 -28.16 -6.04
N MET A 254 -21.69 -28.15 -4.70
CA MET A 254 -21.06 -27.07 -3.94
C MET A 254 -19.54 -27.00 -4.13
N ILE A 255 -18.87 -28.16 -4.21
CA ILE A 255 -17.44 -28.24 -4.56
C ILE A 255 -17.19 -27.61 -5.93
N ALA A 256 -18.04 -27.89 -6.92
CA ALA A 256 -17.94 -27.30 -8.26
C ALA A 256 -18.13 -25.77 -8.24
N VAL A 257 -19.03 -25.26 -7.39
CA VAL A 257 -19.21 -23.81 -7.17
C VAL A 257 -17.94 -23.19 -6.57
N LEU A 258 -17.35 -23.77 -5.53
CA LEU A 258 -16.14 -23.24 -4.89
C LEU A 258 -14.88 -23.33 -5.77
N ALA A 259 -14.86 -24.26 -6.74
CA ALA A 259 -13.80 -24.38 -7.72
C ALA A 259 -14.00 -23.50 -8.97
N SER A 260 -15.18 -22.89 -9.12
CA SER A 260 -15.54 -22.13 -10.30
C SER A 260 -14.77 -20.81 -10.41
N PRO A 261 -14.37 -20.38 -11.62
CA PRO A 261 -13.85 -19.03 -11.84
C PRO A 261 -14.79 -17.92 -11.34
N ARG A 262 -16.12 -18.14 -11.34
CA ARG A 262 -17.10 -17.16 -10.82
C ARG A 262 -16.99 -16.99 -9.29
N PHE A 263 -16.48 -18.00 -8.58
CA PHE A 263 -16.19 -17.91 -7.15
C PHE A 263 -14.78 -17.34 -6.89
N LEU A 264 -13.79 -17.82 -7.63
CA LEU A 264 -12.39 -17.43 -7.43
C LEU A 264 -12.08 -16.01 -7.90
N PHE A 265 -12.79 -15.51 -8.91
CA PHE A 265 -12.58 -14.19 -9.49
C PHE A 265 -13.78 -13.28 -9.24
N ARG A 266 -13.49 -11.99 -9.09
CA ARG A 266 -14.49 -10.92 -9.01
C ARG A 266 -14.80 -10.47 -10.43
N GLN A 267 -15.99 -10.83 -10.89
CA GLN A 267 -16.52 -10.40 -12.17
C GLN A 267 -17.26 -9.07 -12.00
N GLU A 268 -17.14 -8.20 -12.99
CA GLU A 268 -17.79 -6.91 -13.01
C GLU A 268 -18.64 -6.80 -14.27
N GLU A 269 -19.86 -6.34 -14.10
CA GLU A 269 -20.81 -6.07 -15.18
C GLU A 269 -21.23 -4.61 -15.16
N VAL A 270 -21.89 -4.16 -16.21
CA VAL A 270 -22.41 -2.79 -16.36
C VAL A 270 -23.90 -2.73 -16.09
N GLU A 271 -24.40 -1.59 -15.64
CA GLU A 271 -25.85 -1.39 -15.51
C GLU A 271 -26.56 -1.66 -16.85
N PRO A 272 -27.68 -2.40 -16.84
CA PRO A 272 -28.49 -2.61 -18.03
C PRO A 272 -28.88 -1.29 -18.71
N GLY A 273 -28.79 -1.25 -20.04
CA GLY A 273 -29.15 -0.07 -20.84
C GLY A 273 -28.11 1.06 -20.84
N ARG A 274 -27.04 0.98 -20.05
CA ARG A 274 -25.97 2.01 -20.02
C ARG A 274 -24.75 1.67 -20.85
N GLY A 275 -24.74 0.54 -21.56
CA GLY A 275 -23.61 0.10 -22.40
C GLY A 275 -23.17 1.10 -23.48
N ASN A 276 -24.03 2.07 -23.83
CA ASN A 276 -23.74 3.14 -24.80
C ASN A 276 -23.08 4.40 -24.20
N GLU A 277 -22.86 4.46 -22.89
CA GLU A 277 -22.07 5.53 -22.26
C GLU A 277 -20.56 5.31 -22.48
N LYS A 278 -19.75 6.37 -22.55
CA LYS A 278 -18.28 6.24 -22.68
C LYS A 278 -17.71 5.45 -21.48
N TYR A 279 -18.20 5.78 -20.29
CA TYR A 279 -17.85 5.16 -19.01
C TYR A 279 -19.13 4.73 -18.29
N PRO A 280 -19.74 3.58 -18.60
CA PRO A 280 -20.95 3.14 -17.93
C PRO A 280 -20.73 2.92 -16.42
N ALA A 281 -21.78 3.12 -15.63
CA ALA A 281 -21.82 2.63 -14.25
C ALA A 281 -21.73 1.10 -14.23
N ILE A 282 -20.97 0.54 -13.29
CA ILE A 282 -20.99 -0.91 -13.02
C ILE A 282 -22.38 -1.35 -12.54
N ASP A 283 -22.72 -2.62 -12.52
CA ASP A 283 -24.00 -3.04 -11.93
C ASP A 283 -23.98 -2.94 -10.38
N GLU A 284 -25.15 -2.93 -9.73
CA GLU A 284 -25.22 -2.81 -8.26
C GLU A 284 -24.60 -4.02 -7.53
N TYR A 285 -24.56 -5.21 -8.13
CA TYR A 285 -23.89 -6.39 -7.57
C TYR A 285 -22.36 -6.26 -7.58
N SER A 286 -21.82 -5.68 -8.64
CA SER A 286 -20.41 -5.32 -8.76
C SER A 286 -20.05 -4.25 -7.75
N LEU A 287 -20.92 -3.25 -7.54
CA LEU A 287 -20.73 -2.24 -6.49
C LEU A 287 -20.76 -2.85 -5.09
N ALA A 288 -21.74 -3.73 -4.79
CA ALA A 288 -21.80 -4.47 -3.53
C ALA A 288 -20.51 -5.24 -3.27
N SER A 289 -20.01 -5.94 -4.30
CA SER A 289 -18.76 -6.70 -4.25
C SER A 289 -17.56 -5.80 -4.01
N ARG A 290 -17.43 -4.67 -4.72
CA ARG A 290 -16.34 -3.70 -4.52
C ARG A 290 -16.36 -3.15 -3.09
N LEU A 291 -17.51 -2.76 -2.56
CA LEU A 291 -17.66 -2.29 -1.17
C LEU A 291 -17.24 -3.34 -0.15
N ALA A 292 -17.74 -4.57 -0.31
CA ALA A 292 -17.48 -5.65 0.65
C ALA A 292 -16.00 -6.07 0.67
N TYR A 293 -15.36 -6.21 -0.49
CA TYR A 293 -13.94 -6.55 -0.52
C TYR A 293 -13.04 -5.39 -0.11
N PHE A 294 -13.44 -4.15 -0.36
CA PHE A 294 -12.71 -2.97 0.12
C PHE A 294 -12.77 -2.85 1.65
N LEU A 295 -13.97 -2.89 2.24
CA LEU A 295 -14.16 -2.60 3.66
C LEU A 295 -13.99 -3.84 4.56
N TRP A 296 -14.40 -5.02 4.10
CA TRP A 296 -14.43 -6.25 4.90
C TRP A 296 -13.45 -7.33 4.42
N SER A 297 -12.81 -7.14 3.26
CA SER A 297 -12.00 -8.17 2.60
C SER A 297 -12.74 -9.52 2.54
N SER A 298 -14.04 -9.48 2.26
CA SER A 298 -14.94 -10.63 2.22
C SER A 298 -16.11 -10.34 1.29
N MET A 299 -16.96 -11.35 1.06
CA MET A 299 -18.16 -11.22 0.22
C MET A 299 -19.21 -10.25 0.82
N PRO A 300 -20.09 -9.67 -0.02
CA PRO A 300 -21.24 -8.89 0.44
C PRO A 300 -22.15 -9.72 1.34
N ASP A 301 -22.78 -9.05 2.30
CA ASP A 301 -23.83 -9.67 3.11
C ASP A 301 -25.19 -9.59 2.41
N GLU A 302 -26.18 -10.21 3.04
CA GLU A 302 -27.53 -10.32 2.49
C GLU A 302 -28.18 -8.95 2.25
N GLU A 303 -27.97 -7.99 3.14
CA GLU A 303 -28.51 -6.63 3.00
C GLU A 303 -27.98 -5.93 1.75
N LEU A 304 -26.67 -6.01 1.49
CA LEU A 304 -26.07 -5.46 0.27
C LEU A 304 -26.60 -6.16 -0.99
N LEU A 305 -26.70 -7.50 -0.97
CA LEU A 305 -27.21 -8.26 -2.12
C LEU A 305 -28.68 -7.95 -2.41
N GLN A 306 -29.50 -7.74 -1.37
CA GLN A 306 -30.91 -7.34 -1.51
C GLN A 306 -31.08 -5.91 -2.00
N LEU A 307 -30.23 -4.98 -1.55
CA LEU A 307 -30.23 -3.61 -2.10
C LEU A 307 -29.77 -3.61 -3.56
N ALA A 308 -28.78 -4.42 -3.90
CA ALA A 308 -28.32 -4.57 -5.27
C ALA A 308 -29.41 -5.14 -6.19
N GLY A 309 -30.10 -6.21 -5.77
CA GLY A 309 -31.20 -6.79 -6.55
C GLY A 309 -32.42 -5.87 -6.71
N ARG A 310 -32.57 -4.87 -5.85
CA ARG A 310 -33.63 -3.84 -5.96
C ARG A 310 -33.17 -2.57 -6.67
N HIS A 311 -31.96 -2.54 -7.22
CA HIS A 311 -31.33 -1.35 -7.81
C HIS A 311 -31.31 -0.13 -6.88
N ALA A 312 -31.12 -0.36 -5.57
CA ALA A 312 -31.22 0.65 -4.52
C ALA A 312 -29.92 0.86 -3.74
N LEU A 313 -28.84 0.11 -4.01
CA LEU A 313 -27.61 0.20 -3.21
C LEU A 313 -26.92 1.56 -3.38
N ARG A 314 -26.73 2.08 -4.60
CA ARG A 314 -26.18 3.45 -4.81
C ARG A 314 -26.96 4.54 -4.09
N GLN A 315 -28.28 4.44 -4.07
CA GLN A 315 -29.14 5.40 -3.40
C GLN A 315 -28.96 5.38 -1.88
N ASN A 316 -28.52 4.25 -1.33
CA ASN A 316 -28.30 4.03 0.10
C ASN A 316 -26.81 3.94 0.48
N LEU A 317 -25.91 4.40 -0.41
CA LEU A 317 -24.48 4.12 -0.33
C LEU A 317 -23.86 4.63 0.98
N SER A 318 -24.11 5.89 1.36
CA SER A 318 -23.57 6.48 2.59
C SER A 318 -24.02 5.71 3.85
N ALA A 319 -25.30 5.32 3.91
CA ALA A 319 -25.82 4.54 5.03
C ALA A 319 -25.16 3.15 5.11
N GLN A 320 -24.98 2.48 3.98
CA GLN A 320 -24.32 1.18 3.92
C GLN A 320 -22.84 1.26 4.25
N VAL A 321 -22.11 2.25 3.75
CA VAL A 321 -20.69 2.47 4.11
C VAL A 321 -20.54 2.67 5.61
N ASN A 322 -21.36 3.53 6.23
CA ASN A 322 -21.33 3.75 7.67
C ASN A 322 -21.65 2.48 8.47
N ARG A 323 -22.66 1.70 8.05
CA ARG A 323 -23.01 0.42 8.66
C ARG A 323 -21.84 -0.56 8.59
N MET A 324 -21.28 -0.75 7.39
CA MET A 324 -20.18 -1.67 7.15
C MET A 324 -18.91 -1.26 7.90
N PHE A 325 -18.63 0.03 7.99
CA PHE A 325 -17.45 0.53 8.67
C PHE A 325 -17.53 0.38 10.20
N ARG A 326 -18.73 0.42 10.77
CA ARG A 326 -18.98 0.12 12.20
C ARG A 326 -18.94 -1.37 12.52
N ASP A 327 -19.17 -2.23 11.53
CA ASP A 327 -19.07 -3.68 11.71
C ASP A 327 -17.63 -4.10 12.07
N THR A 328 -17.51 -5.11 12.92
CA THR A 328 -16.21 -5.69 13.32
C THR A 328 -15.36 -6.19 12.14
N LYS A 329 -15.97 -6.59 11.03
CA LYS A 329 -15.29 -6.98 9.79
C LYS A 329 -14.49 -5.85 9.18
N SER A 330 -14.80 -4.57 9.45
CA SER A 330 -14.00 -3.41 9.01
C SER A 330 -12.56 -3.44 9.52
N ARG A 331 -12.27 -4.19 10.59
CA ARG A 331 -10.89 -4.43 11.05
C ARG A 331 -10.02 -5.05 9.97
N ALA A 332 -10.61 -5.76 9.00
CA ALA A 332 -9.89 -6.32 7.87
C ALA A 332 -9.26 -5.21 7.01
N LEU A 333 -10.01 -4.17 6.64
CA LEU A 333 -9.46 -3.00 5.95
C LEU A 333 -8.30 -2.40 6.74
N ILE A 334 -8.51 -2.13 8.02
CA ILE A 334 -7.51 -1.51 8.90
C ILE A 334 -6.21 -2.33 8.92
N SER A 335 -6.28 -3.60 9.30
CA SER A 335 -5.10 -4.47 9.45
C SER A 335 -4.42 -4.77 8.11
N ASN A 336 -5.20 -5.01 7.05
CA ASN A 336 -4.62 -5.33 5.74
C ASN A 336 -3.98 -4.11 5.07
N PHE A 337 -4.59 -2.94 5.20
CA PHE A 337 -4.08 -1.72 4.59
C PHE A 337 -2.85 -1.21 5.35
N THR A 338 -2.92 -1.01 6.66
CA THR A 338 -1.77 -0.50 7.44
C THR A 338 -0.63 -1.51 7.52
N GLY A 339 -0.95 -2.80 7.60
CA GLY A 339 0.03 -3.88 7.59
C GLY A 339 0.92 -3.88 6.35
N GLN A 340 0.40 -3.42 5.22
CA GLN A 340 1.12 -3.35 3.94
C GLN A 340 1.68 -1.95 3.66
N TRP A 341 0.88 -0.90 3.84
CA TRP A 341 1.30 0.48 3.62
C TRP A 341 2.39 0.93 4.62
N LEU A 342 2.17 0.72 5.92
CA LEU A 342 3.08 1.15 6.98
C LEU A 342 4.03 0.03 7.43
N ARG A 343 4.12 -1.06 6.64
CA ARG A 343 4.98 -2.22 6.90
C ARG A 343 4.72 -2.90 8.25
N GLY A 344 3.47 -2.81 8.73
CA GLY A 344 3.05 -3.42 9.99
C GLY A 344 3.16 -4.95 10.03
N ARG A 345 3.18 -5.63 8.88
CA ARG A 345 3.45 -7.08 8.81
C ARG A 345 4.93 -7.42 8.93
N ASP A 346 5.81 -6.51 8.53
CA ASP A 346 7.25 -6.76 8.46
C ASP A 346 7.89 -6.83 9.84
N ILE A 347 7.36 -6.08 10.82
CA ILE A 347 7.91 -6.03 12.19
C ILE A 347 7.99 -7.41 12.86
N GLU A 348 7.09 -8.33 12.54
CA GLU A 348 7.10 -9.69 13.07
C GLU A 348 8.26 -10.53 12.49
N GLY A 349 8.79 -10.16 11.32
CA GLY A 349 9.92 -10.84 10.68
C GLY A 349 11.29 -10.16 10.83
N VAL A 350 11.32 -8.85 11.14
CA VAL A 350 12.59 -8.09 11.22
C VAL A 350 13.43 -8.58 12.40
N GLN A 351 14.58 -9.17 12.08
CA GLN A 351 15.56 -9.62 13.07
C GLN A 351 16.35 -8.41 13.58
N ILE A 352 16.27 -8.14 14.88
CA ILE A 352 17.07 -7.13 15.58
C ILE A 352 17.87 -7.85 16.66
N ASP A 353 19.15 -7.55 16.77
CA ASP A 353 20.01 -8.00 17.86
C ASP A 353 19.97 -6.93 18.96
N GLU A 354 19.14 -7.15 19.98
CA GLU A 354 18.89 -6.19 21.05
C GLU A 354 20.17 -5.89 21.83
N ARG A 355 21.02 -6.91 22.02
CA ARG A 355 22.29 -6.76 22.76
C ARG A 355 23.23 -5.83 22.02
N LEU A 356 23.39 -6.01 20.71
CA LEU A 356 24.25 -5.15 19.91
C LEU A 356 23.69 -3.74 19.77
N VAL A 357 22.37 -3.56 19.73
CA VAL A 357 21.76 -2.22 19.71
C VAL A 357 22.03 -1.50 21.03
N LEU A 358 21.75 -2.13 22.17
CA LEU A 358 21.96 -1.55 23.50
C LEU A 358 23.44 -1.32 23.81
N ALA A 359 24.33 -2.22 23.38
CA ALA A 359 25.78 -2.04 23.57
C ALA A 359 26.33 -0.78 22.88
N ARG A 360 25.68 -0.30 21.81
CA ARG A 360 26.06 0.97 21.17
C ARG A 360 25.70 2.18 22.03
N GLU A 361 24.80 2.04 22.99
CA GLU A 361 24.34 3.08 23.90
C GLU A 361 25.17 3.11 25.20
N GLU A 362 25.68 1.95 25.64
CA GLU A 362 26.57 1.83 26.82
C GLU A 362 27.95 2.49 26.64
N GLY A 363 28.28 2.91 25.41
CA GLY A 363 29.46 3.74 25.10
C GLY A 363 30.58 2.98 24.37
N PHE A 364 31.42 3.74 23.67
CA PHE A 364 32.60 3.20 22.97
C PHE A 364 33.77 2.98 23.95
N ASP A 365 34.20 1.73 24.14
CA ASP A 365 35.43 1.37 24.86
C ASP A 365 36.55 1.03 23.85
N PRO A 366 37.59 1.89 23.72
CA PRO A 366 38.71 1.65 22.82
C PRO A 366 39.46 0.33 23.09
N GLN A 367 39.49 -0.15 24.34
CA GLN A 367 40.15 -1.40 24.70
C GLN A 367 39.34 -2.60 24.21
N ILE A 368 38.02 -2.57 24.37
CA ILE A 368 37.14 -3.63 23.86
C ILE A 368 37.21 -3.70 22.33
N GLU A 369 37.31 -2.57 21.64
CA GLU A 369 37.45 -2.55 20.18
C GLU A 369 38.83 -3.06 19.71
N ARG A 370 39.90 -2.78 20.46
CA ARG A 370 41.22 -3.42 20.23
C ARG A 370 41.13 -4.93 20.41
N ASP A 371 40.49 -5.38 21.47
CA ASP A 371 40.30 -6.81 21.78
C ASP A 371 39.48 -7.52 20.68
N ARG A 372 38.43 -6.87 20.14
CA ARG A 372 37.62 -7.40 19.02
C ARG A 372 38.43 -7.53 17.73
N ARG A 373 39.19 -6.50 17.36
CA ARG A 373 40.04 -6.53 16.15
C ARG A 373 41.08 -7.62 16.25
N ARG A 374 41.76 -7.73 17.38
CA ARG A 374 42.73 -8.80 17.63
C ARG A 374 42.09 -10.18 17.55
N ALA A 375 40.91 -10.36 18.13
CA ALA A 375 40.17 -11.62 18.02
C ALA A 375 39.73 -11.93 16.57
N HIS A 376 39.46 -10.93 15.74
CA HIS A 376 39.17 -11.11 14.31
C HIS A 376 40.42 -11.50 13.51
N GLU A 377 41.52 -10.77 13.69
CA GLU A 377 42.82 -11.08 13.06
C GLU A 377 43.24 -12.54 13.36
N LEU A 378 43.11 -12.97 14.61
CA LEU A 378 43.39 -14.34 15.00
C LEU A 378 42.42 -15.35 14.37
N ARG A 379 41.16 -14.99 14.12
CA ARG A 379 40.17 -15.85 13.47
C ARG A 379 40.43 -16.01 11.96
N ASP A 380 40.96 -14.98 11.32
CA ASP A 380 41.30 -15.00 9.89
C ASP A 380 42.47 -15.94 9.58
N ILE A 381 43.35 -16.19 10.56
CA ILE A 381 44.36 -17.24 10.48
C ILE A 381 43.66 -18.60 10.50
N HIS A 382 44.00 -19.49 9.56
CA HIS A 382 43.41 -20.83 9.49
C HIS A 382 43.71 -21.62 10.78
N GLU A 383 42.75 -22.42 11.26
CA GLU A 383 42.85 -23.06 12.59
C GLU A 383 44.11 -23.93 12.75
N SER A 384 44.53 -24.62 11.68
CA SER A 384 45.75 -25.42 11.64
C SER A 384 47.04 -24.60 11.64
N GLU A 385 46.97 -23.31 11.30
CA GLU A 385 48.10 -22.39 11.18
C GLU A 385 48.28 -21.55 12.45
N ARG A 386 47.30 -21.55 13.38
CA ARG A 386 47.43 -20.85 14.66
C ARG A 386 48.39 -21.57 15.60
N THR A 387 49.36 -20.81 16.10
CA THR A 387 50.25 -21.25 17.18
C THR A 387 49.46 -21.57 18.47
N PRO A 388 50.02 -22.36 19.39
CA PRO A 388 49.38 -22.59 20.70
C PRO A 388 49.11 -21.29 21.47
N ALA A 389 50.01 -20.30 21.37
CA ALA A 389 49.85 -19.00 22.01
C ALA A 389 48.68 -18.20 21.43
N GLU A 390 48.51 -18.19 20.10
CA GLU A 390 47.39 -17.52 19.43
C GLU A 390 46.04 -18.18 19.72
N ARG A 391 46.02 -19.51 19.90
CA ARG A 391 44.81 -20.23 20.33
C ARG A 391 44.40 -19.83 21.74
N GLU A 392 45.35 -19.75 22.65
CA GLU A 392 45.12 -19.31 24.03
C GLU A 392 44.68 -17.84 24.09
N GLU A 393 45.35 -16.96 23.34
CA GLU A 393 44.98 -15.54 23.23
C GLU A 393 43.55 -15.38 22.69
N LEU A 394 43.20 -16.11 21.62
CA LEU A 394 41.84 -16.09 21.06
C LEU A 394 40.80 -16.62 22.07
N ALA A 395 41.14 -17.63 22.88
CA ALA A 395 40.25 -18.15 23.92
C ALA A 395 40.03 -17.12 25.04
N GLN A 396 41.09 -16.45 25.49
CA GLN A 396 41.02 -15.38 26.50
C GLN A 396 40.23 -14.18 26.00
N LEU A 397 40.50 -13.72 24.77
CA LEU A 397 39.75 -12.63 24.14
C LEU A 397 38.27 -13.00 23.97
N ARG A 398 37.96 -14.25 23.56
CA ARG A 398 36.58 -14.75 23.49
C ARG A 398 35.90 -14.72 24.86
N ALA A 399 36.55 -15.21 25.92
CA ALA A 399 36.00 -15.21 27.27
C ALA A 399 35.74 -13.79 27.78
N LYS A 400 36.69 -12.87 27.55
CA LYS A 400 36.58 -11.46 27.93
C LYS A 400 35.44 -10.76 27.20
N LEU A 401 35.37 -10.90 25.87
CA LEU A 401 34.29 -10.35 25.05
C LEU A 401 32.93 -10.98 25.42
N HIS A 402 32.90 -12.28 25.68
CA HIS A 402 31.68 -12.95 26.14
C HIS A 402 31.21 -12.41 27.49
N ALA A 403 32.09 -12.26 28.48
CA ALA A 403 31.73 -11.68 29.77
C ALA A 403 31.23 -10.22 29.66
N HIS A 404 31.77 -9.45 28.71
CA HIS A 404 31.35 -8.07 28.45
C HIS A 404 29.96 -7.99 27.80
N PHE A 405 29.69 -8.83 26.77
CA PHE A 405 28.45 -8.77 25.99
C PHE A 405 27.36 -9.76 26.41
N ASN A 406 27.64 -10.72 27.30
CA ASN A 406 26.67 -11.75 27.74
C ASN A 406 25.87 -11.34 28.99
N ARG A 407 25.60 -10.05 29.16
CA ARG A 407 24.62 -9.57 30.15
C ARG A 407 23.20 -9.84 29.63
N PRO A 408 22.22 -10.16 30.50
CA PRO A 408 20.83 -10.27 30.07
C PRO A 408 20.39 -8.94 29.46
N ALA A 409 19.84 -8.96 28.25
CA ALA A 409 19.21 -7.76 27.70
C ALA A 409 18.01 -7.40 28.58
N GLN A 410 17.97 -6.17 29.11
CA GLN A 410 16.83 -5.70 29.90
C GLN A 410 15.56 -5.53 29.06
N VAL A 411 15.71 -5.48 27.72
CA VAL A 411 14.64 -5.32 26.74
C VAL A 411 14.75 -6.47 25.72
N GLU A 412 13.62 -7.16 25.48
CA GLU A 412 13.52 -8.27 24.54
C GLU A 412 12.45 -7.97 23.49
N MET A 413 12.78 -8.08 22.20
CA MET A 413 11.83 -7.93 21.09
C MET A 413 11.04 -9.23 20.89
N SER A 414 10.30 -9.63 21.92
CA SER A 414 9.40 -10.78 21.88
C SER A 414 8.32 -10.61 20.81
N ASP A 415 7.79 -11.73 20.30
CA ASP A 415 6.66 -11.73 19.35
C ASP A 415 5.46 -10.94 19.88
N ASP A 416 5.30 -10.97 21.19
CA ASP A 416 4.25 -10.30 21.95
C ASP A 416 4.41 -8.78 21.97
N LEU A 417 5.64 -8.27 22.03
CA LEU A 417 5.95 -6.85 21.88
C LEU A 417 5.79 -6.41 20.43
N ARG A 418 6.25 -7.22 19.47
CA ARG A 418 6.10 -6.95 18.03
C ARG A 418 4.62 -6.87 17.62
N ARG A 419 3.80 -7.79 18.13
CA ARG A 419 2.34 -7.75 17.99
C ARG A 419 1.74 -6.49 18.59
N ALA A 420 2.18 -6.07 19.78
CA ALA A 420 1.69 -4.85 20.42
C ALA A 420 2.04 -3.60 19.61
N MET A 421 3.26 -3.50 19.06
CA MET A 421 3.66 -2.42 18.15
C MET A 421 2.77 -2.41 16.90
N ARG A 422 2.57 -3.56 16.22
CA ARG A 422 1.66 -3.64 15.07
C ARG A 422 0.24 -3.19 15.44
N MET A 423 -0.26 -3.64 16.59
CA MET A 423 -1.59 -3.27 17.09
C MET A 423 -1.69 -1.77 17.39
N GLU A 424 -0.64 -1.09 17.86
CA GLU A 424 -0.65 0.37 18.03
C GLU A 424 -1.03 1.05 16.72
N THR A 425 -0.31 0.75 15.64
CA THR A 425 -0.54 1.32 14.31
C THR A 425 -1.94 1.04 13.79
N GLU A 426 -2.42 -0.20 13.93
CA GLU A 426 -3.78 -0.59 13.54
C GLU A 426 -4.84 0.16 14.34
N ARG A 427 -4.63 0.36 15.64
CA ARG A 427 -5.60 1.03 16.51
C ARG A 427 -5.61 2.54 16.30
N VAL A 428 -4.45 3.18 16.11
CA VAL A 428 -4.35 4.61 15.76
C VAL A 428 -5.07 4.89 14.44
N PHE A 429 -4.75 4.14 13.37
CA PHE A 429 -5.42 4.30 12.09
C PHE A 429 -6.92 3.99 12.20
N GLY A 430 -7.29 2.88 12.84
CA GLY A 430 -8.70 2.52 13.06
C GLY A 430 -9.49 3.56 13.84
N TYR A 431 -8.87 4.21 14.83
CA TYR A 431 -9.49 5.27 15.63
C TYR A 431 -9.71 6.54 14.80
N ILE A 432 -8.71 6.96 14.01
CA ILE A 432 -8.84 8.11 13.11
C ILE A 432 -9.98 7.91 12.12
N MET A 433 -10.04 6.71 11.52
CA MET A 433 -11.06 6.41 10.52
C MET A 433 -12.47 6.28 11.14
N ARG A 434 -12.62 5.71 12.34
CA ARG A 434 -13.94 5.48 12.99
C ARG A 434 -14.53 6.72 13.64
N GLU A 435 -13.68 7.53 14.27
CA GLU A 435 -14.11 8.76 14.94
C GLU A 435 -14.06 9.98 14.00
N ASP A 436 -13.91 9.73 12.69
CA ASP A 436 -13.82 10.73 11.64
C ASP A 436 -12.84 11.87 11.98
N ARG A 437 -11.64 11.50 12.42
CA ARG A 437 -10.61 12.46 12.88
C ARG A 437 -9.83 13.01 11.70
N SER A 438 -8.97 13.99 11.97
CA SER A 438 -8.09 14.49 10.93
C SER A 438 -7.06 13.42 10.56
N LEU A 439 -6.89 13.17 9.27
CA LEU A 439 -5.87 12.27 8.74
C LEU A 439 -4.46 12.75 9.11
N LEU A 440 -4.25 14.05 9.36
CA LEU A 440 -2.98 14.60 9.81
C LEU A 440 -2.57 14.09 11.20
N GLU A 441 -3.49 13.55 11.99
CA GLU A 441 -3.18 12.90 13.27
C GLU A 441 -2.35 11.62 13.08
N LEU A 442 -2.27 11.07 11.86
CA LEU A 442 -1.29 10.02 11.53
C LEU A 442 0.14 10.56 11.51
N LEU A 443 0.34 11.86 11.23
CA LEU A 443 1.67 12.48 11.24
C LEU A 443 2.04 12.98 12.62
N ASP A 444 1.07 13.56 13.34
CA ASP A 444 1.28 14.10 14.68
C ASP A 444 0.01 14.03 15.53
N SER A 445 0.07 13.32 16.65
CA SER A 445 -1.03 13.15 17.61
C SER A 445 -0.55 13.34 19.04
N ASP A 446 -1.43 13.80 19.92
CA ASP A 446 -1.18 13.87 21.37
C ASP A 446 -1.64 12.61 22.11
N TYR A 447 -1.89 11.53 21.38
CA TYR A 447 -2.33 10.23 21.89
C TYR A 447 -1.71 9.07 21.12
N THR A 448 -1.77 7.89 21.71
CA THR A 448 -1.50 6.62 21.04
C THR A 448 -2.33 5.48 21.65
N PHE A 449 -2.19 4.25 21.13
CA PHE A 449 -2.70 3.04 21.76
C PHE A 449 -1.56 2.19 22.31
N VAL A 450 -1.63 1.84 23.59
CA VAL A 450 -0.63 0.98 24.24
C VAL A 450 -1.31 0.00 25.20
N ASN A 451 -0.68 -1.16 25.39
CA ASN A 451 -0.91 -2.04 26.53
C ASN A 451 0.28 -1.98 27.49
N ALA A 452 0.24 -2.71 28.61
CA ALA A 452 1.29 -2.69 29.63
C ALA A 452 2.69 -2.96 29.08
N ARG A 453 2.81 -3.90 28.13
CA ARG A 453 4.10 -4.28 27.53
C ARG A 453 4.68 -3.15 26.69
N LEU A 454 3.87 -2.58 25.78
CA LEU A 454 4.30 -1.48 24.93
C LEU A 454 4.51 -0.19 25.72
N ALA A 455 3.67 0.06 26.73
CA ALA A 455 3.81 1.19 27.64
C ALA A 455 5.16 1.16 28.36
N ARG A 456 5.55 0.02 28.94
CA ARG A 456 6.89 -0.17 29.54
C ARG A 456 8.01 0.09 28.53
N HIS A 457 7.89 -0.45 27.31
CA HIS A 457 8.86 -0.23 26.23
C HIS A 457 9.00 1.25 25.84
N TYR A 458 7.91 2.02 25.95
CA TYR A 458 7.90 3.46 25.66
C TYR A 458 8.23 4.34 26.87
N GLY A 459 8.43 3.76 28.06
CA GLY A 459 8.64 4.52 29.30
C GLY A 459 7.36 5.18 29.83
N LEU A 460 6.18 4.70 29.43
CA LEU A 460 4.88 5.12 29.96
C LEU A 460 4.53 4.28 31.19
N THR A 461 4.19 4.94 32.30
CA THR A 461 3.94 4.28 33.60
C THR A 461 2.46 4.14 33.96
N ASN A 462 1.57 4.76 33.18
CA ASN A 462 0.15 4.86 33.47
C ASN A 462 -0.72 3.72 32.90
N VAL A 463 -0.12 2.67 32.33
CA VAL A 463 -0.83 1.50 31.78
C VAL A 463 -0.25 0.21 32.32
N VAL A 464 -1.10 -0.61 32.93
CA VAL A 464 -0.70 -1.84 33.64
C VAL A 464 -1.41 -3.10 33.15
N ASP A 465 -2.47 -2.97 32.35
CA ASP A 465 -3.21 -4.10 31.77
C ASP A 465 -2.73 -4.48 30.35
N ASP A 466 -3.01 -5.72 29.95
CA ASP A 466 -2.57 -6.27 28.65
C ASP A 466 -3.44 -5.85 27.46
N GLU A 467 -4.54 -5.12 27.69
CA GLU A 467 -5.41 -4.62 26.62
C GLU A 467 -4.84 -3.35 25.98
N MET A 468 -5.03 -3.19 24.68
CA MET A 468 -4.65 -1.96 23.98
C MET A 468 -5.64 -0.84 24.30
N ARG A 469 -5.17 0.22 24.97
CA ARG A 469 -5.99 1.37 25.36
C ARG A 469 -5.53 2.65 24.68
N LEU A 470 -6.49 3.51 24.37
CA LEU A 470 -6.20 4.88 23.98
C LEU A 470 -5.63 5.63 25.18
N VAL A 471 -4.46 6.23 25.02
CA VAL A 471 -3.76 6.97 26.07
C VAL A 471 -3.38 8.34 25.53
N LYS A 472 -3.77 9.38 26.28
CA LYS A 472 -3.23 10.73 26.07
C LYS A 472 -1.76 10.73 26.47
N LEU A 473 -0.90 11.17 25.56
CA LEU A 473 0.53 11.27 25.79
C LEU A 473 0.82 12.44 26.74
N PRO A 474 1.79 12.30 27.66
CA PRO A 474 2.23 13.41 28.51
C PRO A 474 2.72 14.60 27.68
N GLU A 475 2.63 15.80 28.25
CA GLU A 475 3.21 16.99 27.64
C GLU A 475 4.71 16.80 27.42
N GLY A 476 5.22 17.21 26.24
CA GLY A 476 6.61 16.99 25.86
C GLY A 476 6.95 15.54 25.46
N SER A 477 5.94 14.66 25.36
CA SER A 477 6.14 13.30 24.84
C SER A 477 6.78 13.34 23.46
N ARG A 478 7.71 12.42 23.26
CA ARG A 478 8.44 12.23 21.99
C ARG A 478 7.67 11.32 21.02
N ARG A 479 6.56 10.73 21.49
CA ARG A 479 5.66 9.85 20.73
C ARG A 479 4.51 10.64 20.11
N GLY A 480 3.71 9.95 19.28
CA GLY A 480 2.56 10.52 18.59
C GLY A 480 2.78 10.54 17.09
N GLY A 481 1.78 10.13 16.32
CA GLY A 481 1.91 9.89 14.88
C GLY A 481 2.78 8.67 14.53
N VAL A 482 2.50 8.08 13.37
CA VAL A 482 3.03 6.78 12.92
C VAL A 482 4.56 6.77 12.74
N LEU A 483 5.17 7.93 12.52
CA LEU A 483 6.62 8.05 12.35
C LEU A 483 7.42 7.82 13.65
N THR A 484 6.75 7.85 14.80
CA THR A 484 7.35 7.61 16.11
C THR A 484 6.92 6.27 16.72
N GLU A 485 6.12 5.49 16.01
CA GLU A 485 5.66 4.17 16.46
C GLU A 485 6.76 3.12 16.25
N GLY A 486 6.84 2.15 17.17
CA GLY A 486 7.78 1.04 17.12
C GLY A 486 7.69 0.25 15.82
N THR A 487 6.47 0.10 15.27
CA THR A 487 6.24 -0.53 13.96
C THR A 487 7.12 0.03 12.87
N VAL A 488 7.05 1.34 12.63
CA VAL A 488 7.80 2.01 11.57
C VAL A 488 9.29 2.06 11.91
N LEU A 489 9.63 2.42 13.16
CA LEU A 489 11.01 2.59 13.60
C LEU A 489 11.83 1.29 13.52
N VAL A 490 11.23 0.16 13.88
CA VAL A 490 11.86 -1.17 13.80
C VAL A 490 11.88 -1.66 12.35
N ALA A 491 10.76 -1.56 11.62
CA ALA A 491 10.67 -2.04 10.23
C ALA A 491 11.64 -1.32 9.26
N THR A 492 12.06 -0.11 9.62
CA THR A 492 13.01 0.71 8.86
C THR A 492 14.45 0.65 9.41
N SER A 493 14.75 -0.28 10.31
CA SER A 493 16.10 -0.46 10.87
C SER A 493 16.89 -1.59 10.20
N ASN A 494 18.16 -1.72 10.59
CA ASN A 494 19.01 -2.88 10.31
C ASN A 494 19.12 -3.74 11.57
N PRO A 495 19.61 -5.00 11.48
CA PRO A 495 19.64 -5.89 12.64
C PRO A 495 20.37 -5.34 13.86
N THR A 496 21.43 -4.55 13.66
CA THR A 496 22.29 -4.09 14.77
C THR A 496 22.28 -2.58 14.99
N ARG A 497 21.53 -1.82 14.16
CA ARG A 497 21.51 -0.35 14.19
C ARG A 497 20.33 0.23 13.41
N THR A 498 20.10 1.52 13.59
CA THR A 498 19.18 2.32 12.78
C THR A 498 19.62 2.41 11.31
N SER A 499 18.72 2.89 10.45
CA SER A 499 19.03 3.20 9.05
C SER A 499 18.32 4.48 8.60
N PRO A 500 19.01 5.63 8.62
CA PRO A 500 18.49 6.90 8.13
C PRO A 500 18.03 6.81 6.68
N VAL A 501 18.74 6.03 5.84
CA VAL A 501 18.35 5.83 4.44
C VAL A 501 17.00 5.14 4.33
N LYS A 502 16.78 4.03 5.06
CA LYS A 502 15.50 3.31 5.03
C LYS A 502 14.35 4.14 5.63
N ARG A 503 14.61 4.88 6.73
CA ARG A 503 13.63 5.79 7.36
C ARG A 503 13.24 6.94 6.43
N GLY A 504 14.23 7.59 5.83
CA GLY A 504 14.02 8.68 4.87
C GLY A 504 13.28 8.21 3.62
N ALA A 505 13.67 7.05 3.06
CA ALA A 505 12.97 6.44 1.94
C ALA A 505 11.50 6.13 2.29
N PHE A 506 11.26 5.57 3.48
CA PHE A 506 9.90 5.30 3.95
C PHE A 506 9.05 6.56 4.00
N ILE A 507 9.55 7.67 4.56
CA ILE A 507 8.83 8.95 4.61
C ILE A 507 8.55 9.47 3.20
N LEU A 508 9.54 9.44 2.31
CA LEU A 508 9.35 9.93 0.93
C LEU A 508 8.29 9.13 0.17
N GLU A 509 8.32 7.81 0.26
CA GLU A 509 7.44 6.95 -0.55
C GLU A 509 6.05 6.75 0.05
N ASN A 510 5.96 6.67 1.39
CA ASN A 510 4.72 6.32 2.08
C ASN A 510 3.99 7.52 2.68
N ILE A 511 4.70 8.64 2.90
CA ILE A 511 4.11 9.87 3.45
C ILE A 511 4.05 10.97 2.40
N LEU A 512 5.11 11.20 1.63
CA LEU A 512 5.20 12.32 0.66
C LEU A 512 5.01 11.91 -0.81
N GLY A 513 4.75 10.62 -1.08
CA GLY A 513 4.37 10.12 -2.42
C GLY A 513 5.44 10.30 -3.48
N THR A 514 6.68 10.52 -3.06
CA THR A 514 7.74 10.90 -3.97
C THR A 514 8.73 9.77 -4.23
N PRO A 515 9.01 9.46 -5.50
CA PRO A 515 9.79 8.29 -5.85
C PRO A 515 11.24 8.41 -5.34
N VAL A 516 11.72 7.29 -4.82
CA VAL A 516 13.14 7.05 -4.56
C VAL A 516 13.64 6.07 -5.62
N PRO A 517 14.68 6.41 -6.40
CA PRO A 517 15.24 5.47 -7.37
C PRO A 517 15.92 4.30 -6.63
N PRO A 518 15.99 3.11 -7.24
CA PRO A 518 16.69 1.99 -6.64
C PRO A 518 18.17 2.32 -6.41
N PRO A 519 18.78 1.76 -5.36
CA PRO A 519 20.21 1.93 -5.13
C PRO A 519 21.03 1.41 -6.33
N PRO A 520 22.16 2.06 -6.68
CA PRO A 520 23.12 1.51 -7.64
C PRO A 520 23.56 0.08 -7.31
N ALA A 521 23.99 -0.68 -8.31
CA ALA A 521 24.61 -1.99 -8.08
C ALA A 521 25.96 -1.84 -7.35
N ASN A 522 26.29 -2.80 -6.48
CA ASN A 522 27.57 -2.92 -5.77
C ASN A 522 27.91 -1.74 -4.82
N ILE A 523 26.95 -1.31 -3.99
CA ILE A 523 27.22 -0.32 -2.94
C ILE A 523 28.01 -1.01 -1.81
N PRO A 524 29.20 -0.50 -1.44
CA PRO A 524 29.95 -1.04 -0.31
C PRO A 524 29.16 -0.84 1.00
N PRO A 525 29.26 -1.79 1.96
CA PRO A 525 28.70 -1.62 3.30
C PRO A 525 29.05 -0.25 3.92
N LEU A 526 28.12 0.35 4.65
CA LEU A 526 28.33 1.65 5.29
C LEU A 526 29.49 1.59 6.30
N GLU A 527 29.71 0.44 6.91
CA GLU A 527 30.80 0.11 7.82
C GLU A 527 32.17 0.27 7.17
N ASP A 528 32.29 0.05 5.86
CA ASP A 528 33.54 0.23 5.14
C ASP A 528 33.95 1.71 5.09
N ALA A 529 32.99 2.63 5.10
CA ALA A 529 33.27 4.07 5.18
C ALA A 529 33.84 4.49 6.54
N ALA A 530 33.65 3.69 7.59
CA ALA A 530 34.20 3.91 8.92
C ALA A 530 35.58 3.23 9.12
N LYS A 531 36.01 2.35 8.20
CA LYS A 531 37.32 1.68 8.24
C LYS A 531 38.43 2.69 7.96
N GLY A 532 38.94 3.33 9.01
CA GLY A 532 40.02 4.31 8.95
C GLY A 532 40.13 5.20 10.18
N SER A 533 39.07 5.33 10.99
CA SER A 533 39.10 6.08 12.24
C SER A 533 39.56 5.19 13.40
N THR A 534 40.80 5.38 13.87
CA THR A 534 41.41 4.53 14.91
C THR A 534 41.18 5.03 16.33
N ASN A 535 40.97 6.33 16.52
CA ASN A 535 40.94 7.00 17.83
C ASN A 535 39.53 7.40 18.31
N ARG A 536 38.52 7.36 17.44
CA ARG A 536 37.13 7.72 17.76
C ARG A 536 36.16 6.98 16.85
N ALA A 537 35.04 6.52 17.40
CA ALA A 537 33.93 6.02 16.59
C ALA A 537 33.24 7.18 15.86
N LEU A 538 33.05 7.05 14.55
CA LEU A 538 32.27 8.00 13.78
C LEU A 538 30.78 7.82 14.12
N SER A 539 30.07 8.92 14.27
CA SER A 539 28.61 8.93 14.31
C SER A 539 28.03 8.43 12.99
N LEU A 540 26.76 8.02 13.01
CA LEU A 540 26.07 7.59 11.79
C LEU A 540 25.95 8.73 10.77
N ARG A 541 25.77 9.96 11.25
CA ARG A 541 25.77 11.18 10.42
C ARG A 541 27.10 11.40 9.72
N GLU A 542 28.22 11.32 10.45
CA GLU A 542 29.56 11.42 9.86
C GLU A 542 29.82 10.29 8.85
N THR A 543 29.44 9.05 9.20
CA THR A 543 29.62 7.90 8.32
C THR A 543 28.82 8.03 7.02
N LEU A 544 27.56 8.48 7.09
CA LEU A 544 26.75 8.76 5.91
C LEU A 544 27.31 9.94 5.09
N ALA A 545 27.84 10.96 5.76
CA ALA A 545 28.47 12.09 5.09
C ALA A 545 29.72 11.66 4.29
N LEU A 546 30.49 10.70 4.81
CA LEU A 546 31.61 10.08 4.08
C LEU A 546 31.12 9.22 2.91
N HIS A 547 30.05 8.45 3.10
CA HIS A 547 29.50 7.57 2.07
C HIS A 547 28.97 8.34 0.85
N ARG A 548 28.40 9.53 1.06
CA ARG A 548 27.75 10.33 0.00
C ARG A 548 28.71 11.22 -0.82
N HIS A 549 30.03 11.09 -0.67
CA HIS A 549 30.99 11.95 -1.37
C HIS A 549 30.95 11.84 -2.91
N LYS A 550 30.36 10.78 -3.47
CA LYS A 550 30.17 10.65 -4.93
C LYS A 550 28.91 11.40 -5.39
N PRO A 551 28.96 12.16 -6.52
CA PRO A 551 27.81 12.88 -7.05
C PRO A 551 26.55 12.02 -7.24
N LEU A 552 26.72 10.79 -7.74
CA LEU A 552 25.63 9.81 -7.96
C LEU A 552 24.89 9.43 -6.67
N CYS A 553 25.59 9.40 -5.53
CA CYS A 553 24.99 9.07 -4.24
C CYS A 553 24.36 10.33 -3.61
N SER A 554 25.04 11.48 -3.72
CA SER A 554 24.63 12.72 -3.06
C SER A 554 23.22 13.19 -3.43
N ALA A 555 22.77 13.01 -4.67
CA ALA A 555 21.46 13.48 -5.13
C ALA A 555 20.30 12.83 -4.38
N CYS A 556 20.36 11.50 -4.18
CA CYS A 556 19.35 10.75 -3.45
C CYS A 556 19.46 10.95 -1.94
N HIS A 557 20.69 10.97 -1.42
CA HIS A 557 20.96 11.14 0.00
C HIS A 557 20.57 12.52 0.55
N ASN A 558 20.76 13.59 -0.24
CA ASN A 558 20.31 14.95 0.13
C ASN A 558 18.80 15.03 0.38
N ARG A 559 18.05 14.08 -0.15
CA ARG A 559 16.60 14.00 -0.03
C ARG A 559 16.15 13.13 1.14
N MET A 560 16.75 11.96 1.28
CA MET A 560 16.37 10.96 2.29
C MET A 560 17.01 11.22 3.65
N ASP A 561 18.31 11.56 3.67
CA ASP A 561 19.08 11.58 4.90
C ASP A 561 18.52 12.57 5.92
N PRO A 562 18.13 13.82 5.58
CA PRO A 562 17.56 14.73 6.57
C PRO A 562 16.32 14.12 7.25
N LEU A 563 15.40 13.55 6.47
CA LEU A 563 14.18 12.93 6.98
C LEU A 563 14.47 11.73 7.88
N GLY A 564 15.43 10.88 7.51
CA GLY A 564 15.80 9.72 8.32
C GLY A 564 16.59 10.07 9.58
N LEU A 565 17.55 11.01 9.46
CA LEU A 565 18.38 11.49 10.56
C LEU A 565 17.56 12.19 11.64
N ALA A 566 16.44 12.81 11.27
CA ALA A 566 15.49 13.42 12.20
C ALA A 566 15.01 12.45 13.30
N PHE A 567 14.96 11.15 13.01
CA PHE A 567 14.47 10.13 13.93
C PHE A 567 15.59 9.31 14.58
N GLU A 568 16.87 9.70 14.45
CA GLU A 568 17.99 8.93 15.01
C GLU A 568 18.05 8.89 16.54
N ASN A 569 17.31 9.78 17.19
CA ASN A 569 17.06 9.67 18.62
C ASN A 569 16.21 8.44 18.97
N PHE A 570 15.56 7.79 18.01
CA PHE A 570 14.98 6.47 18.19
C PHE A 570 15.95 5.40 17.69
N ASN A 571 16.41 4.53 18.60
CA ASN A 571 17.28 3.41 18.27
C ASN A 571 16.55 2.34 17.41
N ALA A 572 17.23 1.24 17.09
CA ALA A 572 16.67 0.18 16.25
C ALA A 572 15.54 -0.63 16.92
N LEU A 573 15.39 -0.52 18.25
CA LEU A 573 14.27 -1.05 19.03
C LEU A 573 13.11 -0.04 19.11
N GLY A 574 13.26 1.14 18.51
CA GLY A 574 12.32 2.23 18.60
C GLY A 574 12.32 2.94 19.96
N MET A 575 13.31 2.73 20.82
CA MET A 575 13.46 3.43 22.11
C MET A 575 14.23 4.74 21.94
N TRP A 576 13.99 5.70 22.83
CA TRP A 576 14.69 6.98 22.77
C TRP A 576 16.11 6.90 23.32
N ARG A 577 17.04 7.61 22.67
CA ARG A 577 18.43 7.83 23.07
C ARG A 577 18.89 9.25 22.77
N GLU A 578 19.82 9.75 23.57
CA GLU A 578 20.46 11.07 23.38
C GLU A 578 21.88 10.95 22.82
N THR A 579 22.52 9.79 23.02
CA THR A 579 23.87 9.50 22.55
C THR A 579 23.96 8.12 21.90
N GLU A 580 24.89 7.95 20.98
CA GLU A 580 25.34 6.65 20.46
C GLU A 580 26.88 6.66 20.41
N LEU A 581 27.54 5.61 20.92
CA LEU A 581 29.00 5.48 20.94
C LEU A 581 29.71 6.71 21.56
N ASN A 582 29.16 7.22 22.67
CA ASN A 582 29.61 8.43 23.36
C ASN A 582 29.55 9.73 22.52
N GLN A 583 28.81 9.72 21.40
CA GLN A 583 28.54 10.92 20.59
C GLN A 583 27.09 11.37 20.76
N PRO A 584 26.82 12.68 20.84
CA PRO A 584 25.45 13.20 20.83
C PRO A 584 24.77 12.90 19.50
N ILE A 585 23.47 12.60 19.55
CA ILE A 585 22.65 12.45 18.36
C ILE A 585 22.23 13.84 17.85
N GLU A 586 22.63 14.13 16.61
CA GLU A 586 22.23 15.33 15.88
C GLU A 586 21.04 15.00 14.98
N ALA A 587 19.83 15.41 15.36
CA ALA A 587 18.61 15.19 14.58
C ALA A 587 18.28 16.32 13.59
N GLN A 588 18.95 17.47 13.68
CA GLN A 588 18.66 18.63 12.86
C GLN A 588 18.90 18.40 11.37
N GLY A 589 18.10 19.03 10.52
CA GLY A 589 18.18 18.89 9.07
C GLY A 589 17.46 20.00 8.32
N ARG A 590 17.65 19.98 7.00
CA ARG A 590 16.98 20.88 6.05
C ARG A 590 16.38 20.05 4.92
N LEU A 591 15.11 20.26 4.61
CA LEU A 591 14.42 19.64 3.48
C LEU A 591 14.88 20.25 2.15
N LEU A 592 14.65 19.54 1.04
CA LEU A 592 14.93 20.09 -0.29
C LEU A 592 14.05 21.31 -0.61
N THR A 593 12.90 21.44 0.02
CA THR A 593 12.01 22.60 -0.11
C THR A 593 12.50 23.82 0.66
N GLY A 594 13.51 23.67 1.51
CA GLY A 594 14.20 24.76 2.22
C GLY A 594 13.89 24.87 3.71
N GLU A 595 12.84 24.20 4.20
CA GLU A 595 12.49 24.17 5.62
C GLU A 595 13.57 23.50 6.47
N GLU A 596 13.82 24.07 7.64
CA GLU A 596 14.77 23.57 8.63
C GLU A 596 14.04 23.08 9.86
N PHE A 597 14.60 22.05 10.50
CA PHE A 597 14.11 21.51 11.77
C PHE A 597 15.29 21.09 12.64
N SER A 598 15.07 21.12 13.95
CA SER A 598 16.08 20.79 14.97
C SER A 598 15.86 19.41 15.58
N ASN A 599 14.63 18.90 15.52
CA ASN A 599 14.21 17.67 16.20
C ASN A 599 13.03 17.01 15.43
N PRO A 600 12.70 15.74 15.73
CA PRO A 600 11.62 15.04 15.03
C PRO A 600 10.25 15.69 15.21
N GLN A 601 9.98 16.40 16.31
CA GLN A 601 8.70 17.08 16.52
C GLN A 601 8.53 18.28 15.58
N GLU A 602 9.58 19.09 15.39
CA GLU A 602 9.58 20.17 14.39
C GLU A 602 9.41 19.62 12.97
N LEU A 603 10.05 18.50 12.63
CA LEU A 603 9.83 17.85 11.33
C LEU A 603 8.36 17.42 11.16
N LYS A 604 7.76 16.75 12.15
CA LYS A 604 6.33 16.39 12.10
C LYS A 604 5.44 17.61 11.90
N GLN A 605 5.73 18.72 12.58
CA GLN A 605 5.00 19.98 12.42
C GLN A 605 5.16 20.58 11.01
N ILE A 606 6.34 20.49 10.40
CA ILE A 606 6.55 20.89 9.00
C ILE A 606 5.72 19.99 8.07
N LEU A 607 5.71 18.68 8.29
CA LEU A 607 4.91 17.77 7.47
C LEU A 607 3.41 18.09 7.56
N VAL A 608 2.91 18.37 8.77
CA VAL A 608 1.50 18.73 9.02
C VAL A 608 1.14 20.09 8.41
N LYS A 609 2.01 21.10 8.50
CA LYS A 609 1.67 22.48 8.09
C LYS A 609 1.97 22.76 6.62
N ASN A 610 3.08 22.24 6.11
CA ASN A 610 3.60 22.60 4.79
C ASN A 610 3.40 21.49 3.74
N HIS A 611 3.21 20.24 4.17
CA HIS A 611 3.10 19.06 3.30
C HIS A 611 1.80 18.26 3.51
N ALA A 612 0.76 18.89 4.05
CA ALA A 612 -0.55 18.24 4.24
C ALA A 612 -1.13 17.73 2.91
N GLU A 613 -1.05 18.52 1.84
CA GLU A 613 -1.55 18.14 0.51
C GLU A 613 -0.78 16.92 -0.05
N ASP A 614 0.56 16.92 0.07
CA ASP A 614 1.41 15.80 -0.34
C ASP A 614 1.01 14.52 0.40
N PHE A 615 0.73 14.63 1.71
CA PHE A 615 0.27 13.52 2.53
C PHE A 615 -1.12 13.03 2.13
N TYR A 616 -2.09 13.92 1.96
CA TYR A 616 -3.44 13.55 1.51
C TYR A 616 -3.42 12.88 0.16
N ARG A 617 -2.63 13.39 -0.78
CA ARG A 617 -2.44 12.78 -2.10
C ARG A 617 -1.85 11.39 -1.98
N THR A 618 -0.77 11.24 -1.23
CA THR A 618 -0.11 9.94 -1.05
C THR A 618 -1.03 8.92 -0.42
N LEU A 619 -1.72 9.29 0.65
CA LEU A 619 -2.69 8.42 1.31
C LEU A 619 -3.85 8.05 0.36
N THR A 620 -4.36 9.03 -0.40
CA THR A 620 -5.39 8.80 -1.42
C THR A 620 -4.91 7.81 -2.48
N GLU A 621 -3.70 7.99 -3.03
CA GLU A 621 -3.12 7.10 -4.02
C GLU A 621 -2.98 5.66 -3.48
N LYS A 622 -2.47 5.51 -2.26
CA LYS A 622 -2.29 4.20 -1.61
C LYS A 622 -3.64 3.52 -1.35
N LEU A 623 -4.60 4.23 -0.76
CA LEU A 623 -5.90 3.64 -0.41
C LEU A 623 -6.77 3.38 -1.65
N LEU A 624 -6.70 4.23 -2.67
CA LEU A 624 -7.38 4.01 -3.95
C LEU A 624 -6.78 2.81 -4.68
N THR A 625 -5.45 2.66 -4.70
CA THR A 625 -4.75 1.46 -5.22
C THR A 625 -5.26 0.20 -4.53
N TYR A 626 -5.33 0.20 -3.20
CA TYR A 626 -5.85 -0.92 -2.40
C TYR A 626 -7.33 -1.22 -2.69
N ALA A 627 -8.17 -0.18 -2.78
CA ALA A 627 -9.61 -0.30 -3.03
C ALA A 627 -9.90 -0.90 -4.42
N LEU A 628 -9.21 -0.40 -5.45
CA LEU A 628 -9.39 -0.85 -6.83
C LEU A 628 -8.69 -2.21 -7.07
N GLY A 629 -7.58 -2.48 -6.39
CA GLY A 629 -6.74 -3.66 -6.64
C GLY A 629 -5.97 -3.58 -7.94
N ARG A 630 -5.56 -2.37 -8.33
CA ARG A 630 -4.71 -2.10 -9.51
C ARG A 630 -3.85 -0.87 -9.24
N GLY A 631 -2.71 -0.78 -9.92
CA GLY A 631 -1.91 0.45 -9.92
C GLY A 631 -2.64 1.62 -10.58
N LEU A 632 -2.34 2.83 -10.10
CA LEU A 632 -2.84 4.08 -10.67
C LEU A 632 -2.01 4.52 -11.89
N GLU A 633 -2.68 5.11 -12.87
CA GLU A 633 -2.08 5.64 -14.09
C GLU A 633 -2.43 7.12 -14.31
N ASP A 634 -2.05 7.68 -15.46
CA ASP A 634 -2.25 9.10 -15.79
C ASP A 634 -3.73 9.52 -15.75
N TYR A 635 -4.66 8.63 -16.12
CA TYR A 635 -6.10 8.89 -16.07
C TYR A 635 -6.68 8.97 -14.65
N ASP A 636 -5.99 8.43 -13.63
CA ASP A 636 -6.45 8.50 -12.24
C ASP A 636 -6.11 9.85 -11.58
N ILE A 637 -5.25 10.67 -12.20
CA ILE A 637 -4.77 11.95 -11.66
C ILE A 637 -5.93 12.88 -11.28
N GLU A 638 -6.94 13.00 -12.14
CA GLU A 638 -8.08 13.89 -11.88
C GLU A 638 -8.94 13.37 -10.73
N THR A 639 -9.11 12.06 -10.60
CA THR A 639 -9.80 11.45 -9.46
C THR A 639 -9.07 11.74 -8.15
N VAL A 640 -7.75 11.58 -8.13
CA VAL A 640 -6.94 11.88 -6.93
C VAL A 640 -7.03 13.36 -6.58
N ASP A 641 -6.92 14.26 -7.56
CA ASP A 641 -7.05 15.71 -7.34
C ASP A 641 -8.41 16.07 -6.69
N GLN A 642 -9.50 15.49 -7.19
CA GLN A 642 -10.85 15.72 -6.64
C GLN A 642 -11.02 15.20 -5.21
N ILE A 643 -10.43 14.04 -4.90
CA ILE A 643 -10.50 13.47 -3.55
C ILE A 643 -9.65 14.31 -2.58
N VAL A 644 -8.46 14.76 -2.98
CA VAL A 644 -7.62 15.63 -2.15
C VAL A 644 -8.34 16.96 -1.86
N GLU A 645 -8.91 17.60 -2.87
CA GLU A 645 -9.70 18.84 -2.68
C GLU A 645 -10.88 18.62 -1.71
N ARG A 646 -11.54 17.46 -1.80
CA ARG A 646 -12.61 17.08 -0.87
C ARG A 646 -12.11 16.93 0.56
N ILE A 647 -10.96 16.29 0.76
CA ILE A 647 -10.33 16.11 2.08
C ILE A 647 -9.98 17.47 2.69
N GLU A 648 -9.36 18.36 1.91
CA GLU A 648 -9.00 19.71 2.36
C GLU A 648 -10.22 20.53 2.76
N LYS A 649 -11.28 20.54 1.93
CA LYS A 649 -12.55 21.22 2.24
C LYS A 649 -13.23 20.68 3.50
N ALA A 650 -13.03 19.41 3.79
CA ALA A 650 -13.55 18.79 5.01
C ALA A 650 -12.66 19.01 6.24
N GLY A 651 -11.52 19.70 6.13
CA GLY A 651 -10.57 19.89 7.23
C GLY A 651 -9.75 18.63 7.54
N GLY A 652 -9.47 17.80 6.53
CA GLY A 652 -8.64 16.62 6.66
C GLY A 652 -9.36 15.37 7.15
N ARG A 653 -10.70 15.34 7.14
CA ARG A 653 -11.52 14.27 7.74
C ARG A 653 -11.39 12.93 7.02
N ALA A 654 -11.29 11.85 7.78
CA ALA A 654 -11.18 10.50 7.25
C ALA A 654 -12.40 10.06 6.41
N SER A 655 -13.60 10.50 6.78
CA SER A 655 -14.83 10.23 6.03
C SER A 655 -14.80 10.82 4.63
N ALA A 656 -14.16 11.97 4.43
CA ALA A 656 -14.01 12.61 3.13
C ALA A 656 -13.13 11.78 2.18
N LEU A 657 -12.07 11.15 2.70
CA LEU A 657 -11.24 10.21 1.94
C LEU A 657 -12.04 8.95 1.54
N LEU A 658 -12.70 8.30 2.49
CA LEU A 658 -13.48 7.07 2.20
C LEU A 658 -14.61 7.33 1.22
N ALA A 659 -15.41 8.38 1.45
CA ALA A 659 -16.50 8.75 0.56
C ALA A 659 -15.97 9.19 -0.81
N GLY A 660 -14.84 9.92 -0.85
CA GLY A 660 -14.17 10.31 -2.09
C GLY A 660 -13.79 9.12 -2.96
N ILE A 661 -13.20 8.07 -2.37
CA ILE A 661 -12.86 6.84 -3.08
C ILE A 661 -14.12 6.12 -3.55
N ILE A 662 -15.08 5.88 -2.66
CA ILE A 662 -16.28 5.07 -2.95
C ILE A 662 -17.18 5.74 -4.00
N GLU A 663 -17.26 7.07 -3.98
CA GLU A 663 -18.08 7.82 -4.92
C GLU A 663 -17.36 8.08 -6.27
N SER A 664 -16.05 7.84 -6.34
CA SER A 664 -15.23 8.13 -7.51
C SER A 664 -15.61 7.33 -8.76
N ALA A 665 -15.27 7.87 -9.94
CA ALA A 665 -15.48 7.18 -11.19
C ALA A 665 -14.78 5.81 -11.25
N PRO A 666 -13.50 5.65 -10.86
CA PRO A 666 -12.85 4.33 -10.83
C PRO A 666 -13.57 3.29 -9.97
N PHE A 667 -14.25 3.70 -8.90
CA PHE A 667 -14.95 2.79 -8.00
C PHE A 667 -16.40 2.49 -8.43
N GLN A 668 -17.07 3.40 -9.13
CA GLN A 668 -18.48 3.23 -9.52
C GLN A 668 -18.72 2.96 -11.01
N ARG A 669 -17.72 3.18 -11.86
CA ARG A 669 -17.83 3.11 -13.32
C ARG A 669 -16.72 2.23 -13.86
N THR A 670 -16.84 1.91 -15.13
CA THR A 670 -15.86 1.08 -15.84
C THR A 670 -15.65 1.58 -17.26
N ARG A 671 -14.48 1.31 -17.84
CA ARG A 671 -14.29 1.42 -19.28
C ARG A 671 -15.05 0.27 -19.94
N ARG A 672 -15.56 0.50 -21.15
CA ARG A 672 -16.10 -0.62 -21.92
C ARG A 672 -14.99 -1.67 -22.14
N PRO A 673 -15.31 -2.97 -22.09
CA PRO A 673 -14.42 -3.97 -22.65
C PRO A 673 -14.07 -3.55 -24.09
N ALA A 674 -12.78 -3.56 -24.44
CA ALA A 674 -12.40 -3.39 -25.84
C ALA A 674 -13.12 -4.49 -26.63
N SER A 675 -13.97 -4.09 -27.57
CA SER A 675 -14.71 -4.99 -28.46
C SER A 675 -13.80 -5.80 -29.34
#